data_AF-A0A7K1WVD0-F1
#
_entry.id   AF-A0A7K1WVD0-F1
#
_cell.length_a   1.000
_cell.length_b   1.000
_cell.length_c   1.000
_cell.angle_alpha   90.00
_cell.angle_beta   90.00
_cell.angle_gamma   90.00
#
_symmetry.space_group_name_H-M   'P 1'
#
loop_
_entity.id
_entity.type
_entity.pdbx_description
1 polymer ?
#
loop_
_entity_poly.entity_id
_entity_poly.type
_entity_poly.pdbx_seq_one_letter_code
_entity_poly.pdbx_strand_id
1 'polypeptide(L)'
;MKKVKKMIFLFLAIIPLMQLYAWPGMPLPPLHVDGKNLKDPCGKNVLLHGVAITPSPWFNGCSYNQCRWDNYNVQGCLNYNNAVMDALTDTGNGWKLNYIRLHIDPYWTNTPGCSAGENNISCFDYNRLVTYVNQVIIPLINHARSRGLYVVLRPPGVCPNRIAYGDSYHNYLRTVWQYLSNHPNLKNVDNVMFEIANEPIEILGTNGNWGATGDEHFAALKNFFQDIVNRIRSNGANNVCWIPGTGYQSHYQGYPNHLITGGNIGYAVHVYPGYWGANAENTTSFNNAWNANVQPIANIAPIMITETDWSPTGAETWGTGTTSGFGLNLKGRIDATGNCSWNLLAPEGLITNADPYNVTTAFNNNWEACAAPVKQWFSEYANSNIPSQTCTTLVNNGVYEIEFKTNSNKVVDLMYGTNANGTAIRPWDRLGTTAQQWIAIDAGNGYWRFKSNASSTGRVIDLESADPTNGKSIRLWDNYTNDAQKWLVTDVGNGYYSIKSAVDTTKGWDTSNCNMDGTANLQLWEYYGTSCQLFKFNKIGTTSKSAVAQNISADNIEIDAGVQIYPNPSKGGEFNIHFTSESDKEYSLAIYSIGGELVYEAKNLKANASQTIRTKLSKGIYVARVLQDSSAASKKIVVE
;
A
#
# COMPACT_ATOMS: atom_id res chain seq x y z
N MET A 1 30.04 57.48 -29.79
CA MET A 1 29.66 56.03 -29.83
C MET A 1 29.46 55.55 -28.40
N LYS A 2 28.22 55.25 -28.02
CA LYS A 2 27.77 54.92 -26.66
C LYS A 2 28.20 53.50 -26.27
N LYS A 3 28.89 53.35 -25.14
CA LYS A 3 29.11 52.08 -24.45
C LYS A 3 27.80 51.63 -23.80
N VAL A 4 27.19 50.56 -24.30
CA VAL A 4 26.07 49.89 -23.64
C VAL A 4 26.64 48.76 -22.78
N LYS A 5 26.55 48.92 -21.46
CA LYS A 5 26.78 47.85 -20.49
C LYS A 5 25.68 46.79 -20.69
N LYS A 6 26.04 45.57 -21.13
CA LYS A 6 25.18 44.40 -20.95
C LYS A 6 25.41 43.89 -19.53
N MET A 7 24.47 44.22 -18.66
CA MET A 7 24.34 43.64 -17.33
C MET A 7 23.71 42.26 -17.53
N ILE A 8 24.50 41.19 -17.46
CA ILE A 8 23.98 39.82 -17.40
C ILE A 8 23.50 39.65 -15.96
N PHE A 9 22.18 39.75 -15.76
CA PHE A 9 21.54 39.28 -14.54
C PHE A 9 21.67 37.76 -14.53
N LEU A 10 22.56 37.25 -13.68
CA LEU A 10 22.55 35.86 -13.25
C LEU A 10 21.27 35.68 -12.43
N PHE A 11 20.20 35.19 -13.03
CA PHE A 11 19.09 34.63 -12.27
C PHE A 11 19.63 33.38 -11.57
N LEU A 12 20.10 33.54 -10.33
CA LEU A 12 20.10 32.43 -9.39
C LEU A 12 18.64 32.03 -9.24
N ALA A 13 18.23 31.02 -10.00
CA ALA A 13 17.08 30.24 -9.65
C ALA A 13 17.39 29.69 -8.26
N ILE A 14 16.77 30.27 -7.24
CA ILE A 14 16.62 29.64 -5.94
C ILE A 14 15.77 28.42 -6.24
N ILE A 15 16.44 27.32 -6.59
CA ILE A 15 15.84 26.00 -6.57
C ILE A 15 15.41 25.86 -5.11
N PRO A 16 14.10 25.75 -4.80
CA PRO A 16 13.72 25.44 -3.43
C PRO A 16 14.46 24.15 -3.10
N LEU A 17 15.26 24.17 -2.03
CA LEU A 17 15.73 22.93 -1.42
C LEU A 17 14.48 22.11 -1.15
N MET A 18 14.16 21.19 -2.08
CA MET A 18 13.26 20.10 -1.79
C MET A 18 13.90 19.43 -0.58
N GLN A 19 13.25 19.51 0.58
CA GLN A 19 13.56 18.61 1.66
C GLN A 19 13.33 17.20 1.11
N LEU A 20 14.44 16.56 0.77
CA LEU A 20 14.49 15.22 0.22
C LEU A 20 14.08 14.26 1.32
N TYR A 21 12.81 13.85 1.35
CA TYR A 21 12.34 12.76 2.20
C TYR A 21 12.61 11.43 1.51
N ALA A 22 13.77 10.83 1.74
CA ALA A 22 14.02 9.46 1.32
C ALA A 22 15.07 8.70 2.17
N TRP A 23 15.05 8.73 3.51
CA TRP A 23 15.98 7.97 4.40
C TRP A 23 15.56 8.12 5.90
N PRO A 24 16.26 7.56 6.93
CA PRO A 24 15.76 7.11 8.24
C PRO A 24 14.52 7.76 8.84
N GLY A 25 13.62 6.91 9.36
CA GLY A 25 12.34 7.35 9.91
C GLY A 25 11.28 7.67 8.85
N MET A 26 11.46 7.19 7.61
CA MET A 26 10.39 7.20 6.61
C MET A 26 9.15 6.52 7.21
N PRO A 27 7.94 7.10 7.03
CA PRO A 27 6.72 6.44 7.44
C PRO A 27 6.57 5.08 6.76
N LEU A 28 6.25 4.08 7.58
CA LEU A 28 6.00 2.71 7.15
C LEU A 28 4.54 2.35 7.47
N PRO A 29 3.54 3.04 6.86
CA PRO A 29 2.16 2.66 7.09
C PRO A 29 1.90 1.22 6.62
N PRO A 30 0.93 0.51 7.22
CA PRO A 30 0.61 -0.84 6.79
C PRO A 30 0.17 -0.83 5.32
N LEU A 31 0.92 -1.55 4.48
CA LEU A 31 0.56 -1.71 3.07
C LEU A 31 -0.43 -2.85 2.89
N HIS A 32 -1.29 -2.70 1.90
CA HIS A 32 -2.30 -3.70 1.55
C HIS A 32 -2.41 -3.87 0.03
N VAL A 33 -2.97 -4.99 -0.40
CA VAL A 33 -3.22 -5.25 -1.82
C VAL A 33 -4.60 -4.74 -2.18
N ASP A 34 -4.69 -3.91 -3.22
CA ASP A 34 -5.93 -3.44 -3.82
C ASP A 34 -5.84 -3.52 -5.35
N GLY A 35 -6.65 -4.43 -5.90
CA GLY A 35 -6.56 -4.85 -7.29
C GLY A 35 -5.15 -5.34 -7.64
N LYS A 36 -4.61 -4.81 -8.75
CA LYS A 36 -3.25 -5.16 -9.17
C LYS A 36 -2.14 -4.45 -8.40
N ASN A 37 -2.43 -3.59 -7.42
CA ASN A 37 -1.42 -2.73 -6.80
C ASN A 37 -1.22 -3.04 -5.31
N LEU A 38 0.01 -2.82 -4.85
CA LEU A 38 0.31 -2.63 -3.44
C LEU A 38 0.07 -1.15 -3.10
N LYS A 39 -0.69 -0.88 -2.06
CA LYS A 39 -1.10 0.48 -1.68
C LYS A 39 -0.87 0.75 -0.22
N ASP A 40 -0.60 2.02 0.08
CA ASP A 40 -0.70 2.53 1.44
C ASP A 40 -2.17 2.72 1.85
N PRO A 41 -2.47 3.02 3.12
CA PRO A 41 -3.83 3.28 3.59
C PRO A 41 -4.51 4.51 2.95
N CYS A 42 -3.79 5.35 2.20
CA CYS A 42 -4.36 6.48 1.44
C CYS A 42 -4.82 6.04 0.05
N GLY A 43 -4.57 4.79 -0.35
CA GLY A 43 -4.80 4.32 -1.70
C GLY A 43 -3.73 4.78 -2.70
N LYS A 44 -2.59 5.31 -2.24
CA LYS A 44 -1.44 5.58 -3.12
C LYS A 44 -0.73 4.26 -3.39
N ASN A 45 -0.40 4.03 -4.67
CA ASN A 45 0.42 2.89 -5.06
C ASN A 45 1.84 3.03 -4.48
N VAL A 46 2.34 1.94 -3.91
CA VAL A 46 3.70 1.85 -3.36
C VAL A 46 4.41 0.69 -4.07
N LEU A 47 5.59 0.96 -4.62
CA LEU A 47 6.53 -0.07 -5.06
C LEU A 47 7.67 -0.17 -4.03
N LEU A 48 8.22 -1.36 -3.87
CA LEU A 48 9.33 -1.58 -2.97
C LEU A 48 10.59 -1.85 -3.80
N HIS A 49 11.67 -1.14 -3.49
CA HIS A 49 12.99 -1.27 -4.12
C HIS A 49 14.09 -1.46 -3.07
N GLY A 50 14.87 -2.51 -3.23
CA GLY A 50 15.65 -3.04 -2.11
C GLY A 50 16.78 -3.96 -2.47
N VAL A 51 17.23 -4.68 -1.44
CA VAL A 51 18.24 -5.74 -1.51
C VAL A 51 17.82 -6.89 -0.63
N ALA A 52 18.28 -8.11 -0.90
CA ALA A 52 18.17 -9.15 0.11
C ALA A 52 19.27 -9.02 1.17
N ILE A 53 18.90 -9.37 2.41
CA ILE A 53 19.78 -9.44 3.56
C ILE A 53 19.73 -10.88 4.03
N THR A 54 20.87 -11.56 3.96
CA THR A 54 21.02 -12.96 4.38
C THR A 54 21.93 -13.03 5.59
N PRO A 55 21.39 -13.15 6.81
CA PRO A 55 22.18 -13.26 8.03
C PRO A 55 22.88 -14.62 8.09
N SER A 56 23.95 -14.80 7.32
CA SER A 56 24.73 -16.03 7.22
C SER A 56 26.21 -15.68 7.07
N PRO A 57 27.15 -16.36 7.75
CA PRO A 57 28.58 -16.09 7.57
C PRO A 57 29.01 -16.24 6.10
N TRP A 58 28.43 -17.22 5.40
CA TRP A 58 28.73 -17.49 3.98
C TRP A 58 28.48 -16.27 3.10
N PHE A 59 27.28 -15.69 3.22
CA PHE A 59 26.88 -14.48 2.52
C PHE A 59 27.54 -13.23 3.12
N ASN A 60 27.87 -13.23 4.40
CA ASN A 60 28.51 -12.10 5.07
C ASN A 60 30.04 -12.24 5.03
N GLY A 61 30.57 -12.38 3.81
CA GLY A 61 31.99 -12.29 3.49
C GLY A 61 32.80 -13.60 3.50
N CYS A 62 32.32 -14.69 4.10
CA CYS A 62 33.12 -15.93 4.12
C CYS A 62 33.33 -16.53 2.72
N SER A 63 32.35 -16.43 1.83
CA SER A 63 32.48 -16.84 0.41
C SER A 63 33.62 -16.12 -0.33
N TYR A 64 34.03 -14.95 0.17
CA TYR A 64 35.12 -14.14 -0.34
C TYR A 64 36.40 -14.23 0.51
N ASN A 65 36.51 -15.25 1.38
CA ASN A 65 37.60 -15.40 2.35
C ASN A 65 37.73 -14.21 3.34
N GLN A 66 36.64 -13.51 3.61
CA GLN A 66 36.58 -12.36 4.52
C GLN A 66 35.37 -12.48 5.47
N CYS A 67 35.31 -13.57 6.22
CA CYS A 67 34.25 -13.80 7.22
C CYS A 67 34.11 -12.59 8.18
N ARG A 68 32.93 -11.98 8.21
CA ARG A 68 32.63 -10.84 9.09
C ARG A 68 32.28 -11.28 10.51
N TRP A 69 31.75 -12.49 10.63
CA TRP A 69 31.39 -13.15 11.88
C TRP A 69 31.20 -14.66 11.61
N ASP A 70 31.23 -15.48 12.65
CA ASP A 70 31.10 -16.93 12.56
C ASP A 70 30.48 -17.51 13.86
N ASN A 71 30.47 -18.84 13.97
CA ASN A 71 30.12 -19.61 15.17
C ASN A 71 28.87 -19.11 15.94
N TYR A 72 27.78 -18.84 15.22
CA TYR A 72 26.50 -18.36 15.77
C TYR A 72 26.63 -17.07 16.59
N ASN A 73 27.62 -16.24 16.28
CA ASN A 73 27.82 -14.93 16.91
C ASN A 73 26.70 -13.96 16.52
N VAL A 74 25.66 -13.91 17.34
CA VAL A 74 24.50 -13.04 17.18
C VAL A 74 24.92 -11.57 17.08
N GLN A 75 25.78 -11.09 17.97
CA GLN A 75 26.17 -9.67 17.96
C GLN A 75 26.96 -9.30 16.71
N GLY A 76 27.88 -10.15 16.27
CA GLY A 76 28.62 -9.95 15.02
C GLY A 76 27.70 -9.91 13.81
N CYS A 77 26.72 -10.82 13.76
CA CYS A 77 25.69 -10.84 12.74
C CYS A 77 24.87 -9.54 12.72
N LEU A 78 24.37 -9.10 13.87
CA LEU A 78 23.59 -7.87 14.00
C LEU A 78 24.42 -6.64 13.60
N ASN A 79 25.64 -6.52 14.12
CA ASN A 79 26.53 -5.39 13.81
C ASN A 79 26.77 -5.25 12.31
N TYR A 80 27.08 -6.36 11.63
CA TYR A 80 27.37 -6.33 10.20
C TYR A 80 26.13 -6.00 9.36
N ASN A 81 25.02 -6.71 9.58
CA ASN A 81 23.81 -6.52 8.77
C ASN A 81 23.15 -5.16 9.04
N ASN A 82 23.22 -4.65 10.28
CA ASN A 82 22.79 -3.29 10.59
C ASN A 82 23.65 -2.25 9.88
N ALA A 83 24.97 -2.43 9.84
CA ALA A 83 25.87 -1.54 9.12
C ALA A 83 25.58 -1.55 7.60
N VAL A 84 25.28 -2.72 7.01
CA VAL A 84 24.84 -2.81 5.60
C VAL A 84 23.54 -2.03 5.36
N MET A 85 22.53 -2.20 6.22
CA MET A 85 21.29 -1.43 6.12
C MET A 85 21.53 0.07 6.31
N ASP A 86 22.41 0.46 7.23
CA ASP A 86 22.79 1.86 7.46
C ASP A 86 23.45 2.46 6.21
N ALA A 87 24.41 1.75 5.62
CA ALA A 87 25.10 2.17 4.40
C ALA A 87 24.15 2.33 3.20
N LEU A 88 23.21 1.39 3.02
CA LEU A 88 22.25 1.39 1.91
C LEU A 88 21.05 2.32 2.13
N THR A 89 20.91 2.89 3.32
CA THR A 89 19.92 3.94 3.62
C THR A 89 20.57 5.29 3.87
N ASP A 90 21.90 5.37 3.84
CA ASP A 90 22.64 6.63 3.90
C ASP A 90 22.76 7.23 2.50
N THR A 91 22.22 8.41 2.35
CA THR A 91 22.10 9.06 1.04
C THR A 91 23.23 10.00 0.73
N GLY A 92 24.11 10.24 1.70
CA GLY A 92 25.47 10.68 1.40
C GLY A 92 26.17 9.69 0.46
N ASN A 93 25.83 8.40 0.54
CA ASN A 93 26.39 7.36 -0.33
C ASN A 93 25.61 7.19 -1.65
N GLY A 94 24.50 7.92 -1.84
CA GLY A 94 23.69 7.90 -3.05
C GLY A 94 22.76 6.69 -3.22
N TRP A 95 22.59 5.87 -2.18
CA TRP A 95 21.61 4.78 -2.17
C TRP A 95 20.26 5.25 -1.62
N LYS A 96 19.16 4.71 -2.15
CA LYS A 96 17.79 4.98 -1.68
C LYS A 96 16.95 3.72 -1.72
N LEU A 97 16.96 2.96 -0.64
CA LEU A 97 16.15 1.74 -0.49
C LEU A 97 14.94 2.03 0.40
N ASN A 98 13.82 1.35 0.13
CA ASN A 98 12.62 1.41 0.97
C ASN A 98 12.16 0.02 1.46
N TYR A 99 12.86 -1.06 1.07
CA TYR A 99 12.66 -2.37 1.70
C TYR A 99 13.93 -3.24 1.67
N ILE A 100 13.90 -4.31 2.47
CA ILE A 100 14.79 -5.45 2.36
C ILE A 100 14.00 -6.76 2.23
N ARG A 101 14.57 -7.73 1.53
CA ARG A 101 14.13 -9.13 1.59
C ARG A 101 14.98 -9.83 2.65
N LEU A 102 14.38 -10.20 3.79
CA LEU A 102 15.12 -10.79 4.91
C LEU A 102 15.02 -12.31 4.87
N HIS A 103 16.18 -12.96 4.78
CA HIS A 103 16.28 -14.42 4.74
C HIS A 103 16.45 -14.97 6.15
N ILE A 104 15.64 -15.96 6.52
CA ILE A 104 15.98 -16.79 7.68
C ILE A 104 16.93 -17.87 7.17
N ASP A 105 18.23 -17.71 7.34
CA ASP A 105 19.17 -18.70 6.80
C ASP A 105 19.13 -20.03 7.59
N PRO A 106 19.18 -21.21 6.92
CA PRO A 106 19.28 -22.51 7.58
C PRO A 106 20.43 -22.64 8.57
N TYR A 107 21.49 -21.84 8.43
CA TYR A 107 22.53 -21.69 9.43
C TYR A 107 21.93 -21.55 10.84
N TRP A 108 20.99 -20.63 11.03
CA TRP A 108 20.40 -20.40 12.35
C TRP A 108 19.46 -21.52 12.78
N THR A 109 18.73 -22.14 11.84
CA THR A 109 17.64 -23.05 12.18
C THR A 109 18.04 -24.53 12.17
N ASN A 110 19.20 -24.87 11.61
CA ASN A 110 19.65 -26.26 11.56
C ASN A 110 20.42 -26.64 12.83
N THR A 111 20.35 -27.91 13.22
CA THR A 111 21.17 -28.46 14.30
C THR A 111 22.67 -28.32 13.97
N PRO A 112 23.48 -27.70 14.84
CA PRO A 112 24.91 -27.55 14.60
C PRO A 112 25.61 -28.90 14.36
N GLY A 113 26.49 -28.95 13.36
CA GLY A 113 27.18 -30.18 12.94
C GLY A 113 26.38 -31.07 11.98
N CYS A 114 25.08 -30.81 11.78
CA CYS A 114 24.30 -31.44 10.74
C CYS A 114 24.54 -30.73 9.40
N SER A 115 24.97 -31.46 8.37
CA SER A 115 25.21 -30.92 7.04
C SER A 115 24.10 -31.37 6.08
N ALA A 116 23.34 -30.40 5.58
CA ALA A 116 22.34 -30.57 4.54
C ALA A 116 22.33 -29.31 3.67
N GLY A 117 22.03 -29.45 2.38
CA GLY A 117 21.83 -28.31 1.49
C GLY A 117 20.59 -27.51 1.89
N GLU A 118 20.48 -26.27 1.41
CA GLU A 118 19.37 -25.37 1.75
C GLU A 118 17.98 -25.91 1.35
N ASN A 119 17.94 -26.83 0.39
CA ASN A 119 16.72 -27.49 -0.09
C ASN A 119 16.33 -28.74 0.72
N ASN A 120 17.08 -29.06 1.78
CA ASN A 120 16.88 -30.25 2.60
C ASN A 120 16.61 -29.87 4.07
N ILE A 121 15.42 -30.25 4.53
CA ILE A 121 14.90 -29.94 5.86
C ILE A 121 15.31 -30.95 6.94
N SER A 122 16.12 -31.96 6.64
CA SER A 122 16.48 -33.03 7.59
C SER A 122 17.24 -32.54 8.82
N CYS A 123 17.92 -31.40 8.71
CA CYS A 123 18.67 -30.79 9.80
C CYS A 123 17.87 -29.73 10.58
N PHE A 124 16.63 -29.44 10.18
CA PHE A 124 15.84 -28.36 10.78
C PHE A 124 15.50 -28.65 12.25
N ASP A 125 15.74 -27.65 13.10
CA ASP A 125 15.42 -27.67 14.53
C ASP A 125 14.46 -26.52 14.86
N TYR A 126 13.25 -26.88 15.25
CA TYR A 126 12.20 -25.92 15.60
C TYR A 126 12.59 -25.01 16.78
N ASN A 127 13.29 -25.53 17.79
CA ASN A 127 13.69 -24.72 18.94
C ASN A 127 14.67 -23.63 18.50
N ARG A 128 15.57 -23.96 17.56
CA ARG A 128 16.51 -22.98 17.00
C ARG A 128 15.80 -21.93 16.16
N LEU A 129 14.79 -22.30 15.37
CA LEU A 129 13.92 -21.32 14.70
C LEU A 129 13.34 -20.34 15.73
N VAL A 130 12.76 -20.83 16.83
CA VAL A 130 12.20 -19.97 17.87
C VAL A 130 13.25 -19.05 18.49
N THR A 131 14.43 -19.59 18.84
CA THR A 131 15.54 -18.85 19.44
C THR A 131 16.04 -17.74 18.53
N TYR A 132 16.39 -18.05 17.28
CA TYR A 132 17.07 -17.09 16.41
C TYR A 132 16.14 -16.18 15.65
N VAL A 133 14.85 -16.51 15.52
CA VAL A 133 13.86 -15.49 15.16
C VAL A 133 13.89 -14.36 16.19
N ASN A 134 13.89 -14.68 17.49
CA ASN A 134 13.91 -13.67 18.55
C ASN A 134 15.26 -12.95 18.69
N GLN A 135 16.38 -13.66 18.53
CA GLN A 135 17.72 -13.10 18.77
C GLN A 135 18.35 -12.42 17.55
N VAL A 136 17.94 -12.79 16.33
CA VAL A 136 18.54 -12.28 15.08
C VAL A 136 17.48 -11.59 14.22
N ILE A 137 16.42 -12.30 13.84
CA ILE A 137 15.46 -11.80 12.84
C ILE A 137 14.68 -10.59 13.35
N ILE A 138 14.11 -10.64 14.56
CA ILE A 138 13.37 -9.50 15.14
C ILE A 138 14.26 -8.26 15.32
N PRO A 139 15.48 -8.35 15.89
CA PRO A 139 16.38 -7.21 15.95
C PRO A 139 16.71 -6.60 14.58
N LEU A 140 16.94 -7.43 13.55
CA LEU A 140 17.17 -6.92 12.19
C LEU A 140 15.94 -6.23 11.60
N ILE A 141 14.73 -6.76 11.83
CA ILE A 141 13.47 -6.11 11.43
C ILE A 141 13.29 -4.76 12.14
N ASN A 142 13.60 -4.69 13.43
CA ASN A 142 13.52 -3.44 14.20
C ASN A 142 14.53 -2.40 13.69
N HIS A 143 15.74 -2.83 13.35
CA HIS A 143 16.72 -1.96 12.72
C HIS A 143 16.23 -1.47 11.37
N ALA A 144 15.77 -2.38 10.49
CA ALA A 144 15.17 -2.03 9.21
C ALA A 144 14.03 -1.00 9.36
N ARG A 145 13.13 -1.21 10.31
CA ARG A 145 12.05 -0.26 10.66
C ARG A 145 12.61 1.11 11.03
N SER A 146 13.63 1.18 11.87
CA SER A 146 14.28 2.44 12.28
C SER A 146 14.89 3.19 11.09
N ARG A 147 15.29 2.46 10.05
CA ARG A 147 15.85 3.00 8.80
C ARG A 147 14.78 3.33 7.75
N GLY A 148 13.50 3.11 8.04
CA GLY A 148 12.44 3.36 7.07
C GLY A 148 12.34 2.28 5.99
N LEU A 149 12.65 1.02 6.32
CA LEU A 149 12.59 -0.11 5.40
C LEU A 149 11.41 -1.03 5.74
N TYR A 150 10.60 -1.35 4.73
CA TYR A 150 9.74 -2.53 4.77
C TYR A 150 10.57 -3.80 4.75
N VAL A 151 10.01 -4.91 5.21
CA VAL A 151 10.66 -6.21 5.25
C VAL A 151 9.74 -7.24 4.59
N VAL A 152 10.28 -7.94 3.60
CA VAL A 152 9.69 -9.19 3.12
C VAL A 152 10.47 -10.33 3.76
N LEU A 153 9.84 -11.02 4.71
CA LEU A 153 10.43 -12.14 5.44
C LEU A 153 10.10 -13.44 4.70
N ARG A 154 11.13 -14.23 4.39
CA ARG A 154 10.96 -15.57 3.81
C ARG A 154 11.30 -16.68 4.82
N PRO A 155 10.76 -17.91 4.66
CA PRO A 155 11.05 -19.02 5.58
C PRO A 155 12.48 -19.55 5.36
N PRO A 156 12.96 -20.45 6.23
CA PRO A 156 14.28 -21.01 6.08
C PRO A 156 14.47 -21.90 4.86
N GLY A 157 15.63 -21.75 4.21
CA GLY A 157 16.07 -22.55 3.08
C GLY A 157 15.31 -22.29 1.78
N VAL A 158 15.36 -23.26 0.87
CA VAL A 158 14.69 -23.22 -0.44
C VAL A 158 13.83 -24.47 -0.62
N CYS A 159 12.93 -24.50 -1.60
CA CYS A 159 12.15 -25.70 -1.88
C CYS A 159 13.06 -26.85 -2.36
N PRO A 160 12.74 -28.11 -2.01
CA PRO A 160 13.32 -29.25 -2.72
C PRO A 160 12.92 -29.20 -4.20
N ASN A 161 13.65 -29.94 -5.04
CA ASN A 161 13.40 -30.01 -6.49
C ASN A 161 11.95 -30.37 -6.84
N ARG A 162 11.27 -31.08 -5.94
CA ARG A 162 9.91 -31.58 -6.09
C ARG A 162 9.15 -31.39 -4.79
N ILE A 163 8.01 -30.71 -4.88
CA ILE A 163 7.08 -30.52 -3.76
C ILE A 163 5.71 -31.14 -4.08
N ALA A 164 5.02 -31.65 -3.07
CA ALA A 164 3.67 -32.16 -3.22
C ALA A 164 2.78 -31.71 -2.07
N TYR A 165 1.49 -31.52 -2.34
CA TYR A 165 0.52 -31.21 -1.29
C TYR A 165 0.52 -32.31 -0.23
N GLY A 166 0.89 -31.95 1.00
CA GLY A 166 0.91 -32.85 2.15
C GLY A 166 2.21 -33.61 2.36
N ASP A 167 3.24 -33.37 1.55
CA ASP A 167 4.56 -33.97 1.76
C ASP A 167 5.30 -33.40 2.99
N SER A 168 6.53 -33.88 3.21
CA SER A 168 7.36 -33.43 4.34
C SER A 168 7.68 -31.94 4.28
N TYR A 169 7.89 -31.37 3.09
CA TYR A 169 8.21 -29.95 2.93
C TYR A 169 6.98 -29.06 3.14
N HIS A 170 5.80 -29.48 2.67
CA HIS A 170 4.54 -28.81 2.95
C HIS A 170 4.26 -28.75 4.46
N ASN A 171 4.44 -29.87 5.17
CA ASN A 171 4.28 -29.93 6.62
C ASN A 171 5.32 -29.09 7.38
N TYR A 172 6.54 -29.03 6.85
CA TYR A 172 7.58 -28.12 7.34
C TYR A 172 7.13 -26.65 7.22
N LEU A 173 6.66 -26.21 6.04
CA LEU A 173 6.16 -24.85 5.86
C LEU A 173 4.95 -24.54 6.75
N ARG A 174 4.03 -25.50 6.93
CA ARG A 174 2.92 -25.35 7.89
C ARG A 174 3.43 -25.09 9.32
N THR A 175 4.49 -25.79 9.73
CA THR A 175 5.11 -25.63 11.05
C THR A 175 5.79 -24.27 11.19
N VAL A 176 6.59 -23.87 10.21
CA VAL A 176 7.27 -22.56 10.19
C VAL A 176 6.25 -21.43 10.20
N TRP A 177 5.25 -21.46 9.33
CA TRP A 177 4.25 -20.40 9.24
C TRP A 177 3.28 -20.40 10.41
N GLN A 178 3.03 -21.54 11.07
CA GLN A 178 2.28 -21.54 12.33
C GLN A 178 2.97 -20.66 13.38
N TYR A 179 4.30 -20.73 13.47
CA TYR A 179 5.09 -19.94 14.41
C TYR A 179 5.23 -18.49 13.93
N LEU A 180 5.77 -18.25 12.73
CA LEU A 180 6.10 -16.90 12.24
C LEU A 180 4.86 -16.00 12.17
N SER A 181 3.74 -16.50 11.63
CA SER A 181 2.52 -15.67 11.49
C SER A 181 1.77 -15.45 12.80
N ASN A 182 2.08 -16.19 13.86
CA ASN A 182 1.51 -15.97 15.19
C ASN A 182 2.45 -15.18 16.11
N HIS A 183 3.66 -14.86 15.65
CA HIS A 183 4.65 -14.15 16.45
C HIS A 183 4.24 -12.68 16.65
N PRO A 184 4.20 -12.14 17.87
CA PRO A 184 3.65 -10.81 18.16
C PRO A 184 4.41 -9.67 17.48
N ASN A 185 5.71 -9.86 17.23
CA ASN A 185 6.56 -8.88 16.53
C ASN A 185 6.64 -9.08 15.00
N LEU A 186 5.80 -9.96 14.43
CA LEU A 186 5.70 -10.18 12.97
C LEU A 186 4.25 -10.02 12.49
N LYS A 187 3.31 -10.59 13.23
CA LYS A 187 1.88 -10.56 12.95
C LYS A 187 1.35 -9.13 12.94
N ASN A 188 0.83 -8.70 11.80
CA ASN A 188 0.24 -7.38 11.58
C ASN A 188 1.18 -6.21 11.89
N VAL A 189 2.49 -6.44 11.89
CA VAL A 189 3.47 -5.36 12.03
C VAL A 189 3.54 -4.59 10.71
N ASP A 190 3.33 -3.28 10.77
CA ASP A 190 3.11 -2.41 9.60
C ASP A 190 4.19 -2.53 8.51
N ASN A 191 5.43 -2.80 8.91
CA ASN A 191 6.57 -2.89 8.01
C ASN A 191 6.95 -4.33 7.61
N VAL A 192 6.15 -5.36 7.93
CA VAL A 192 6.49 -6.77 7.70
C VAL A 192 5.49 -7.45 6.76
N MET A 193 6.02 -8.14 5.75
CA MET A 193 5.31 -8.97 4.80
C MET A 193 5.95 -10.36 4.74
N PHE A 194 5.24 -11.32 4.15
CA PHE A 194 5.61 -12.73 4.14
C PHE A 194 5.77 -13.26 2.72
N GLU A 195 6.97 -13.64 2.32
CA GLU A 195 7.18 -14.49 1.13
C GLU A 195 7.09 -15.94 1.57
N ILE A 196 6.07 -16.68 1.12
CA ILE A 196 5.64 -17.89 1.84
C ILE A 196 6.49 -19.14 1.57
N ALA A 197 7.28 -19.16 0.50
CA ALA A 197 8.29 -20.17 0.21
C ALA A 197 9.29 -19.60 -0.81
N ASN A 198 10.47 -20.21 -0.90
CA ASN A 198 11.50 -19.81 -1.86
C ASN A 198 11.74 -20.91 -2.93
N GLU A 199 11.74 -20.53 -4.19
CA GLU A 199 12.10 -21.33 -5.37
C GLU A 199 11.45 -22.71 -5.52
N PRO A 200 10.12 -22.84 -5.53
CA PRO A 200 9.49 -24.06 -6.06
C PRO A 200 9.99 -24.35 -7.49
N ILE A 201 10.31 -25.61 -7.77
CA ILE A 201 10.80 -26.05 -9.09
C ILE A 201 9.72 -26.84 -9.82
N GLU A 202 9.42 -28.05 -9.35
CA GLU A 202 8.31 -28.89 -9.81
C GLU A 202 7.32 -29.16 -8.67
N ILE A 203 6.04 -29.29 -9.02
CA ILE A 203 4.99 -29.77 -8.12
C ILE A 203 4.36 -31.05 -8.66
N LEU A 204 3.90 -31.93 -7.77
CA LEU A 204 3.02 -33.03 -8.14
C LEU A 204 1.64 -32.46 -8.49
N GLY A 205 1.30 -32.46 -9.78
CA GLY A 205 0.03 -31.99 -10.30
C GLY A 205 -1.16 -32.80 -9.79
N THR A 206 -2.35 -32.22 -9.90
CA THR A 206 -3.61 -32.90 -9.52
C THR A 206 -3.92 -34.16 -10.34
N ASN A 207 -3.24 -34.35 -11.46
CA ASN A 207 -3.26 -35.55 -12.29
C ASN A 207 -2.25 -36.64 -11.85
N GLY A 208 -1.45 -36.40 -10.81
CA GLY A 208 -0.43 -37.33 -10.32
C GLY A 208 0.90 -37.30 -11.07
N ASN A 209 1.13 -36.34 -11.98
CA ASN A 209 2.40 -36.17 -12.69
C ASN A 209 3.21 -35.00 -12.12
N TRP A 210 4.53 -35.10 -12.20
CA TRP A 210 5.43 -34.00 -11.83
C TRP A 210 5.56 -33.00 -12.98
N GLY A 211 5.58 -31.71 -12.65
CA GLY A 211 5.82 -30.66 -13.63
C GLY A 211 5.86 -29.27 -13.02
N ALA A 212 6.24 -28.30 -13.85
CA ALA A 212 6.40 -26.90 -13.46
C ALA A 212 5.32 -25.98 -14.06
N THR A 213 4.57 -26.42 -15.07
CA THR A 213 3.57 -25.61 -15.78
C THR A 213 2.41 -26.49 -16.22
N GLY A 214 1.27 -25.90 -16.61
CA GLY A 214 0.05 -26.64 -16.94
C GLY A 214 -1.02 -26.47 -15.87
N ASP A 215 -2.28 -26.55 -16.26
CA ASP A 215 -3.43 -26.22 -15.41
C ASP A 215 -3.46 -27.08 -14.14
N GLU A 216 -3.14 -28.37 -14.27
CA GLU A 216 -3.08 -29.34 -13.19
C GLU A 216 -2.02 -29.01 -12.13
N HIS A 217 -0.91 -28.38 -12.54
CA HIS A 217 0.21 -27.99 -11.67
C HIS A 217 -0.11 -26.66 -10.98
N PHE A 218 -0.72 -25.69 -11.68
CA PHE A 218 -1.20 -24.46 -11.06
C PHE A 218 -2.36 -24.72 -10.09
N ALA A 219 -3.24 -25.67 -10.38
CA ALA A 219 -4.26 -26.15 -9.44
C ALA A 219 -3.63 -26.77 -8.19
N ALA A 220 -2.57 -27.58 -8.35
CA ALA A 220 -1.83 -28.14 -7.23
C ALA A 220 -1.12 -27.06 -6.41
N LEU A 221 -0.51 -26.06 -7.05
CA LEU A 221 0.10 -24.90 -6.38
C LEU A 221 -0.93 -24.10 -5.58
N LYS A 222 -2.12 -23.89 -6.16
CA LYS A 222 -3.24 -23.28 -5.45
C LYS A 222 -3.60 -24.06 -4.19
N ASN A 223 -3.72 -25.39 -4.27
CA ASN A 223 -4.00 -26.21 -3.08
C ASN A 223 -2.89 -26.08 -2.03
N PHE A 224 -1.63 -26.19 -2.45
CA PHE A 224 -0.45 -26.09 -1.59
C PHE A 224 -0.38 -24.74 -0.87
N PHE A 225 -0.37 -23.63 -1.60
CA PHE A 225 -0.18 -22.32 -1.00
C PHE A 225 -1.43 -21.75 -0.35
N GLN A 226 -2.64 -22.16 -0.78
CA GLN A 226 -3.86 -21.74 -0.09
C GLN A 226 -3.92 -22.32 1.33
N ASP A 227 -3.45 -23.55 1.55
CA ASP A 227 -3.36 -24.13 2.90
C ASP A 227 -2.42 -23.33 3.81
N ILE A 228 -1.25 -22.94 3.29
CA ILE A 228 -0.31 -22.08 4.02
C ILE A 228 -0.92 -20.71 4.33
N VAL A 229 -1.55 -20.05 3.34
CA VAL A 229 -2.24 -18.77 3.54
C VAL A 229 -3.39 -18.90 4.54
N ASN A 230 -4.20 -19.94 4.45
CA ASN A 230 -5.30 -20.20 5.39
C ASN A 230 -4.77 -20.31 6.82
N ARG A 231 -3.62 -20.97 7.01
CA ARG A 231 -2.96 -21.06 8.32
C ARG A 231 -2.52 -19.70 8.84
N ILE A 232 -1.85 -18.90 8.00
CA ILE A 232 -1.47 -17.52 8.33
C ILE A 232 -2.70 -16.70 8.75
N ARG A 233 -3.78 -16.77 7.96
CA ARG A 233 -5.04 -16.05 8.24
C ARG A 233 -5.76 -16.57 9.48
N SER A 234 -5.72 -17.88 9.76
CA SER A 234 -6.30 -18.47 10.99
C SER A 234 -5.62 -18.00 12.27
N ASN A 235 -4.33 -17.62 12.18
CA ASN A 235 -3.62 -16.97 13.27
C ASN A 235 -4.00 -15.50 13.43
N GLY A 236 -4.88 -14.95 12.59
CA GLY A 236 -5.28 -13.54 12.58
C GLY A 236 -4.24 -12.60 11.96
N ALA A 237 -3.25 -13.14 11.23
CA ALA A 237 -2.28 -12.34 10.51
C ALA A 237 -2.84 -11.92 9.15
N ASN A 238 -2.90 -10.61 8.92
CA ASN A 238 -3.33 -9.96 7.68
C ASN A 238 -2.16 -9.34 6.92
N ASN A 239 -0.91 -9.69 7.26
CA ASN A 239 0.28 -9.28 6.50
C ASN A 239 0.13 -9.66 5.02
N VAL A 240 0.75 -8.88 4.13
CA VAL A 240 0.86 -9.21 2.71
C VAL A 240 1.62 -10.52 2.54
N CYS A 241 1.01 -11.46 1.82
CA CYS A 241 1.61 -12.74 1.46
C CYS A 241 2.03 -12.70 -0.01
N TRP A 242 3.33 -12.86 -0.26
CA TRP A 242 3.92 -13.01 -1.58
C TRP A 242 4.02 -14.49 -1.93
N ILE A 243 3.25 -14.90 -2.94
CA ILE A 243 3.10 -16.28 -3.38
C ILE A 243 4.15 -16.59 -4.46
N PRO A 244 4.96 -17.64 -4.30
CA PRO A 244 5.95 -18.01 -5.30
C PRO A 244 5.33 -18.87 -6.42
N GLY A 245 5.95 -18.82 -7.59
CA GLY A 245 5.70 -19.73 -8.72
C GLY A 245 6.71 -20.88 -8.78
N THR A 246 6.47 -21.82 -9.68
CA THR A 246 7.39 -22.91 -10.05
C THR A 246 8.53 -22.43 -10.95
N GLY A 247 9.43 -23.35 -11.29
CA GLY A 247 10.57 -23.07 -12.17
C GLY A 247 11.53 -22.05 -11.56
N TYR A 248 11.92 -22.24 -10.30
CA TYR A 248 12.73 -21.27 -9.55
C TYR A 248 12.04 -19.90 -9.48
N GLN A 249 10.73 -19.89 -9.13
CA GLN A 249 9.93 -18.66 -9.09
C GLN A 249 9.82 -17.89 -10.42
N SER A 250 9.83 -18.57 -11.56
CA SER A 250 9.73 -17.93 -12.88
C SER A 250 8.41 -18.15 -13.63
N HIS A 251 7.55 -19.08 -13.19
CA HIS A 251 6.30 -19.43 -13.90
C HIS A 251 5.03 -18.97 -13.16
N TYR A 252 4.21 -18.11 -13.79
CA TYR A 252 2.95 -17.58 -13.21
C TYR A 252 1.76 -17.57 -14.17
N GLN A 253 1.94 -18.06 -15.39
CA GLN A 253 0.97 -17.97 -16.48
C GLN A 253 -0.39 -18.60 -16.18
N GLY A 254 -0.46 -19.59 -15.30
CA GLY A 254 -1.71 -20.25 -14.92
C GLY A 254 -2.35 -19.71 -13.63
N TYR A 255 -1.65 -18.87 -12.86
CA TYR A 255 -2.25 -18.30 -11.64
C TYR A 255 -3.52 -17.47 -11.86
N PRO A 256 -3.75 -16.78 -13.00
CA PRO A 256 -5.03 -16.12 -13.25
C PRO A 256 -6.27 -17.03 -13.14
N ASN A 257 -6.12 -18.33 -13.40
CA ASN A 257 -7.19 -19.32 -13.26
C ASN A 257 -7.18 -20.01 -11.88
N HIS A 258 -6.13 -19.81 -11.09
CA HIS A 258 -5.84 -20.52 -9.84
C HIS A 258 -5.40 -19.54 -8.73
N LEU A 259 -6.04 -18.38 -8.66
CA LEU A 259 -5.66 -17.29 -7.76
C LEU A 259 -5.72 -17.70 -6.29
N ILE A 260 -4.69 -17.39 -5.52
CA ILE A 260 -4.73 -17.47 -4.05
C ILE A 260 -5.66 -16.38 -3.49
N THR A 261 -6.45 -16.73 -2.48
CA THR A 261 -7.48 -15.87 -1.86
C THR A 261 -7.22 -15.69 -0.36
N GLY A 262 -7.91 -14.74 0.26
CA GLY A 262 -7.74 -14.45 1.70
C GLY A 262 -7.24 -13.03 2.01
N GLY A 263 -7.29 -12.11 1.03
CA GLY A 263 -6.85 -10.72 1.15
C GLY A 263 -5.32 -10.58 1.19
N ASN A 264 -4.81 -9.41 0.80
CA ASN A 264 -3.38 -9.07 0.88
C ASN A 264 -2.46 -10.12 0.21
N ILE A 265 -2.77 -10.49 -1.03
CA ILE A 265 -2.02 -11.48 -1.81
C ILE A 265 -1.27 -10.80 -2.97
N GLY A 266 0.05 -10.94 -2.99
CA GLY A 266 0.91 -10.59 -4.13
C GLY A 266 1.70 -11.81 -4.59
N TYR A 267 2.55 -11.68 -5.62
CA TYR A 267 3.35 -12.79 -6.13
C TYR A 267 4.84 -12.44 -6.16
N ALA A 268 5.68 -13.31 -5.56
CA ALA A 268 7.14 -13.16 -5.51
C ALA A 268 7.78 -13.87 -6.72
N VAL A 269 8.48 -13.13 -7.58
CA VAL A 269 9.02 -13.56 -8.87
C VAL A 269 10.54 -13.51 -8.83
N HIS A 270 11.23 -14.48 -9.44
CA HIS A 270 12.66 -14.37 -9.73
C HIS A 270 12.84 -14.16 -11.24
N VAL A 271 13.79 -13.30 -11.62
CA VAL A 271 14.08 -13.03 -13.03
C VAL A 271 15.58 -12.88 -13.21
N TYR A 272 16.19 -13.77 -13.98
CA TYR A 272 17.61 -13.70 -14.32
C TYR A 272 17.82 -13.73 -15.85
N PRO A 273 18.99 -13.27 -16.33
CA PRO A 273 19.39 -13.47 -17.71
C PRO A 273 19.26 -14.96 -18.11
N GLY A 274 18.62 -15.22 -19.27
CA GLY A 274 18.41 -16.57 -19.81
C GLY A 274 17.16 -17.30 -19.31
N TYR A 275 16.41 -16.73 -18.36
CA TYR A 275 15.13 -17.31 -17.93
C TYR A 275 14.16 -17.51 -19.11
N TRP A 276 13.36 -18.58 -19.01
CA TRP A 276 12.41 -19.01 -20.04
C TRP A 276 13.03 -19.34 -21.40
N GLY A 277 14.36 -19.54 -21.46
CA GLY A 277 15.10 -19.68 -22.72
C GLY A 277 15.13 -18.40 -23.55
N ALA A 278 14.81 -17.24 -22.95
CA ALA A 278 14.80 -15.97 -23.63
C ALA A 278 16.23 -15.48 -23.90
N ASN A 279 16.45 -14.89 -25.08
CA ASN A 279 17.62 -14.06 -25.28
C ASN A 279 17.43 -12.75 -24.50
N ALA A 280 18.02 -12.69 -23.31
CA ALA A 280 17.94 -11.56 -22.39
C ALA A 280 18.48 -10.25 -22.99
N GLU A 281 19.39 -10.33 -23.96
CA GLU A 281 19.99 -9.19 -24.64
C GLU A 281 19.10 -8.69 -25.80
N ASN A 282 18.05 -9.42 -26.18
CA ASN A 282 17.09 -9.02 -27.21
C ASN A 282 15.74 -8.61 -26.60
N THR A 283 15.38 -7.35 -26.76
CA THR A 283 14.14 -6.79 -26.19
C THR A 283 12.86 -7.52 -26.61
N THR A 284 12.76 -7.96 -27.86
CA THR A 284 11.56 -8.68 -28.33
C THR A 284 11.47 -10.06 -27.71
N SER A 285 12.59 -10.80 -27.67
CA SER A 285 12.66 -12.11 -27.03
C SER A 285 12.32 -12.02 -25.55
N PHE A 286 12.91 -11.06 -24.83
CA PHE A 286 12.66 -10.87 -23.40
C PHE A 286 11.20 -10.49 -23.14
N ASN A 287 10.66 -9.53 -23.89
CA ASN A 287 9.27 -9.09 -23.73
C ASN A 287 8.27 -10.22 -23.99
N ASN A 288 8.50 -11.05 -25.02
CA ASN A 288 7.64 -12.19 -25.31
C ASN A 288 7.66 -13.20 -24.16
N ALA A 289 8.84 -13.49 -23.60
CA ALA A 289 8.98 -14.41 -22.48
C ALA A 289 8.32 -13.87 -21.20
N TRP A 290 8.52 -12.58 -20.88
CA TRP A 290 7.83 -11.91 -19.78
C TRP A 290 6.31 -11.95 -19.96
N ASN A 291 5.83 -11.63 -21.17
CA ASN A 291 4.40 -11.62 -21.49
C ASN A 291 3.76 -12.99 -21.37
N ALA A 292 4.51 -14.06 -21.67
CA ALA A 292 4.04 -15.42 -21.50
C ALA A 292 4.00 -15.83 -20.03
N ASN A 293 5.02 -15.51 -19.23
CA ASN A 293 5.22 -16.13 -17.92
C ASN A 293 4.81 -15.27 -16.72
N VAL A 294 4.93 -13.94 -16.79
CA VAL A 294 4.76 -13.04 -15.63
C VAL A 294 3.64 -12.03 -15.84
N GLN A 295 3.52 -11.45 -17.05
CA GLN A 295 2.48 -10.45 -17.33
C GLN A 295 1.06 -10.90 -16.98
N PRO A 296 0.64 -12.17 -17.19
CA PRO A 296 -0.73 -12.58 -16.87
C PRO A 296 -1.09 -12.34 -15.40
N ILE A 297 -0.19 -12.67 -14.47
CA ILE A 297 -0.44 -12.43 -13.04
C ILE A 297 -0.26 -10.96 -12.66
N ALA A 298 0.69 -10.28 -13.28
CA ALA A 298 0.95 -8.87 -13.02
C ALA A 298 -0.19 -7.94 -13.47
N ASN A 299 -1.06 -8.40 -14.38
CA ASN A 299 -2.26 -7.66 -14.77
C ASN A 299 -3.32 -7.58 -13.67
N ILE A 300 -3.30 -8.50 -12.69
CA ILE A 300 -4.40 -8.68 -11.73
C ILE A 300 -3.96 -8.66 -10.26
N ALA A 301 -2.67 -8.81 -9.98
CA ALA A 301 -2.09 -8.76 -8.64
C ALA A 301 -0.75 -8.03 -8.64
N PRO A 302 -0.32 -7.41 -7.53
CA PRO A 302 1.01 -6.86 -7.42
C PRO A 302 2.04 -7.98 -7.47
N ILE A 303 3.16 -7.70 -8.13
CA ILE A 303 4.31 -8.61 -8.18
C ILE A 303 5.52 -7.95 -7.52
N MET A 304 6.41 -8.78 -7.00
CA MET A 304 7.70 -8.36 -6.51
C MET A 304 8.76 -9.26 -7.08
N ILE A 305 9.76 -8.71 -7.75
CA ILE A 305 10.94 -9.46 -8.12
C ILE A 305 11.82 -9.58 -6.88
N THR A 306 11.71 -10.70 -6.18
CA THR A 306 12.41 -10.95 -4.91
C THR A 306 13.88 -11.34 -5.14
N GLU A 307 14.25 -11.61 -6.39
CA GLU A 307 15.60 -11.99 -6.74
C GLU A 307 15.94 -11.72 -8.22
N THR A 308 17.03 -11.00 -8.41
CA THR A 308 17.70 -10.80 -9.71
C THR A 308 19.10 -10.24 -9.45
N ASP A 309 20.02 -10.45 -10.39
CA ASP A 309 21.26 -9.70 -10.53
C ASP A 309 21.80 -9.91 -11.96
N TRP A 310 22.79 -9.11 -12.34
CA TRP A 310 23.52 -9.32 -13.59
C TRP A 310 24.88 -8.63 -13.54
N SER A 311 25.86 -9.27 -14.17
CA SER A 311 27.09 -8.62 -14.59
C SER A 311 27.56 -9.20 -15.93
N PRO A 312 28.37 -8.47 -16.72
CA PRO A 312 28.83 -8.96 -18.01
C PRO A 312 29.69 -10.23 -17.92
N THR A 313 30.39 -10.41 -16.79
CA THR A 313 31.28 -11.55 -16.57
C THR A 313 30.63 -12.68 -15.78
N GLY A 314 29.47 -12.45 -15.15
CA GLY A 314 28.89 -13.36 -14.17
C GLY A 314 29.72 -13.50 -12.89
N ALA A 315 30.72 -12.65 -12.68
CA ALA A 315 31.52 -12.66 -11.46
C ALA A 315 30.72 -11.98 -10.34
N GLU A 316 30.58 -12.64 -9.19
CA GLU A 316 29.87 -12.12 -8.00
C GLU A 316 28.35 -11.93 -8.21
N THR A 317 27.80 -12.43 -9.33
CA THR A 317 26.38 -12.42 -9.68
C THR A 317 25.95 -13.78 -10.21
N TRP A 318 24.68 -14.16 -10.02
CA TRP A 318 24.13 -15.38 -10.64
C TRP A 318 23.80 -15.19 -12.12
N GLY A 319 23.39 -13.98 -12.49
CA GLY A 319 23.10 -13.61 -13.87
C GLY A 319 24.35 -13.21 -14.65
N THR A 320 24.55 -13.78 -15.84
CA THR A 320 25.47 -13.23 -16.85
C THR A 320 24.68 -12.46 -17.89
N GLY A 321 24.80 -11.14 -17.89
CA GLY A 321 24.04 -10.25 -18.76
C GLY A 321 24.52 -8.81 -18.64
N THR A 322 24.09 -7.96 -19.55
CA THR A 322 24.49 -6.55 -19.57
C THR A 322 23.35 -5.63 -19.17
N THR A 323 23.67 -4.44 -18.68
CA THR A 323 22.64 -3.41 -18.45
C THR A 323 22.01 -2.99 -19.75
N SER A 324 22.79 -2.79 -20.81
CA SER A 324 22.29 -2.40 -22.12
C SER A 324 21.34 -3.42 -22.75
N GLY A 325 21.49 -4.70 -22.43
CA GLY A 325 20.54 -5.77 -22.78
C GLY A 325 19.57 -6.09 -21.65
N PHE A 326 19.90 -7.09 -20.83
CA PHE A 326 19.01 -7.60 -19.76
C PHE A 326 18.50 -6.49 -18.83
N GLY A 327 19.38 -5.63 -18.31
CA GLY A 327 19.00 -4.64 -17.30
C GLY A 327 17.94 -3.64 -17.80
N LEU A 328 18.11 -3.09 -19.01
CA LEU A 328 17.15 -2.18 -19.62
C LEU A 328 15.86 -2.90 -20.04
N ASN A 329 15.95 -4.14 -20.51
CA ASN A 329 14.77 -4.96 -20.82
C ASN A 329 13.95 -5.23 -19.54
N LEU A 330 14.61 -5.60 -18.44
CA LEU A 330 14.00 -5.81 -17.14
C LEU A 330 13.36 -4.52 -16.61
N LYS A 331 14.12 -3.42 -16.57
CA LYS A 331 13.61 -2.11 -16.11
C LYS A 331 12.40 -1.67 -16.93
N GLY A 332 12.45 -1.82 -18.26
CA GLY A 332 11.35 -1.50 -19.16
C GLY A 332 10.08 -2.29 -18.84
N ARG A 333 10.19 -3.57 -18.47
CA ARG A 333 9.02 -4.36 -18.01
C ARG A 333 8.50 -3.93 -16.65
N ILE A 334 9.39 -3.67 -15.69
CA ILE A 334 9.03 -3.18 -14.36
C ILE A 334 8.22 -1.87 -14.48
N ASP A 335 8.76 -0.90 -15.21
CA ASP A 335 8.14 0.40 -15.43
C ASP A 335 6.79 0.28 -16.16
N ALA A 336 6.75 -0.50 -17.26
CA ALA A 336 5.53 -0.66 -18.06
C ALA A 336 4.39 -1.36 -17.30
N THR A 337 4.73 -2.27 -16.38
CA THR A 337 3.72 -3.00 -15.60
C THR A 337 3.15 -2.11 -14.48
N GLY A 338 3.99 -1.24 -13.89
CA GLY A 338 3.59 -0.18 -12.96
C GLY A 338 3.20 -0.65 -11.56
N ASN A 339 3.28 -1.95 -11.28
CA ASN A 339 2.96 -2.59 -10.00
C ASN A 339 4.04 -3.61 -9.57
N CYS A 340 5.24 -3.50 -10.14
CA CYS A 340 6.35 -4.41 -9.88
C CYS A 340 7.35 -3.80 -8.90
N SER A 341 7.38 -4.32 -7.67
CA SER A 341 8.47 -4.10 -6.72
C SER A 341 9.68 -4.96 -7.12
N TRP A 342 10.91 -4.64 -6.69
CA TRP A 342 12.07 -5.50 -6.97
C TRP A 342 13.31 -5.22 -6.11
N ASN A 343 14.14 -6.25 -5.89
CA ASN A 343 15.47 -6.14 -5.27
C ASN A 343 16.56 -6.85 -6.06
N LEU A 344 17.81 -6.46 -5.79
CA LEU A 344 18.96 -7.30 -6.12
C LEU A 344 19.17 -8.38 -5.05
N LEU A 345 19.72 -9.54 -5.45
CA LEU A 345 19.86 -10.70 -4.57
C LEU A 345 20.66 -10.41 -3.29
N ALA A 346 21.76 -9.66 -3.37
CA ALA A 346 22.65 -9.51 -2.23
C ALA A 346 23.30 -8.12 -2.19
N PRO A 347 23.80 -7.68 -1.02
CA PRO A 347 24.46 -6.37 -0.88
C PRO A 347 25.68 -6.21 -1.79
N GLU A 348 26.36 -7.29 -2.15
CA GLU A 348 27.45 -7.31 -3.14
C GLU A 348 26.98 -6.86 -4.53
N GLY A 349 25.69 -7.02 -4.85
CA GLY A 349 25.07 -6.47 -6.04
C GLY A 349 24.90 -4.94 -5.99
N LEU A 350 25.12 -4.30 -4.85
CA LEU A 350 25.00 -2.85 -4.66
C LEU A 350 26.34 -2.22 -4.27
N ILE A 351 26.99 -2.70 -3.21
CA ILE A 351 28.23 -2.15 -2.66
C ILE A 351 29.37 -3.17 -2.71
N THR A 352 30.57 -2.71 -3.04
CA THR A 352 31.74 -3.58 -3.27
C THR A 352 32.00 -4.49 -2.08
N ASN A 353 32.08 -5.80 -2.32
CA ASN A 353 32.33 -6.85 -1.31
C ASN A 353 31.39 -6.82 -0.10
N ALA A 354 30.21 -6.18 -0.26
CA ALA A 354 29.32 -5.90 0.85
C ALA A 354 30.04 -5.26 2.06
N ASP A 355 31.00 -4.35 1.84
CA ASP A 355 31.69 -3.62 2.91
C ASP A 355 30.91 -2.35 3.29
N PRO A 356 30.17 -2.34 4.41
CA PRO A 356 29.39 -1.19 4.82
C PRO A 356 30.23 -0.05 5.40
N TYR A 357 31.53 -0.27 5.67
CA TYR A 357 32.39 0.72 6.30
C TYR A 357 33.17 1.54 5.26
N ASN A 358 33.36 1.00 4.05
CA ASN A 358 34.01 1.66 2.92
C ASN A 358 33.09 1.63 1.69
N VAL A 359 31.97 2.34 1.79
CA VAL A 359 30.87 2.26 0.82
C VAL A 359 31.30 2.76 -0.56
N THR A 360 31.50 1.83 -1.48
CA THR A 360 31.71 2.09 -2.91
C THR A 360 30.71 1.27 -3.71
N THR A 361 30.29 1.78 -4.87
CA THR A 361 29.35 1.06 -5.74
C THR A 361 30.04 -0.16 -6.34
N ALA A 362 29.41 -1.34 -6.25
CA ALA A 362 29.98 -2.61 -6.67
C ALA A 362 30.36 -2.63 -8.16
N PHE A 363 31.11 -3.67 -8.56
CA PHE A 363 31.60 -3.87 -9.92
C PHE A 363 32.43 -2.69 -10.46
N ASN A 364 33.15 -1.99 -9.57
CA ASN A 364 33.90 -0.78 -9.90
C ASN A 364 33.06 0.29 -10.58
N ASN A 365 31.78 0.41 -10.18
CA ASN A 365 30.82 1.32 -10.79
C ASN A 365 30.64 1.13 -12.31
N ASN A 366 30.84 -0.10 -12.80
CA ASN A 366 30.59 -0.45 -14.19
C ASN A 366 29.10 -0.34 -14.50
N TRP A 367 28.75 0.50 -15.49
CA TRP A 367 27.37 0.70 -15.91
C TRP A 367 26.71 -0.56 -16.46
N GLU A 368 27.48 -1.50 -17.03
CA GLU A 368 26.95 -2.75 -17.58
C GLU A 368 26.68 -3.84 -16.53
N ALA A 369 27.05 -3.61 -15.27
CA ALA A 369 26.68 -4.47 -14.14
C ALA A 369 25.57 -3.82 -13.32
N CYS A 370 24.83 -4.61 -12.53
CA CYS A 370 23.60 -4.16 -11.88
C CYS A 370 23.75 -2.97 -10.91
N ALA A 371 24.86 -2.84 -10.19
CA ALA A 371 24.99 -1.87 -9.10
C ALA A 371 24.81 -0.40 -9.53
N ALA A 372 25.58 0.07 -10.51
CA ALA A 372 25.56 1.46 -10.96
C ALA A 372 24.19 1.93 -11.51
N PRO A 373 23.54 1.21 -12.45
CA PRO A 373 22.22 1.58 -12.95
C PRO A 373 21.14 1.44 -11.88
N VAL A 374 21.17 0.40 -11.04
CA VAL A 374 20.19 0.24 -9.96
C VAL A 374 20.27 1.37 -8.96
N LYS A 375 21.48 1.85 -8.62
CA LYS A 375 21.68 3.03 -7.77
C LYS A 375 20.95 4.25 -8.31
N GLN A 376 21.05 4.49 -9.61
CA GLN A 376 20.35 5.57 -10.28
C GLN A 376 18.84 5.34 -10.29
N TRP A 377 18.38 4.17 -10.72
CA TRP A 377 16.95 3.88 -10.86
C TRP A 377 16.21 3.87 -9.52
N PHE A 378 16.80 3.31 -8.47
CA PHE A 378 16.24 3.38 -7.12
C PHE A 378 16.15 4.82 -6.63
N SER A 379 17.15 5.64 -6.97
CA SER A 379 17.10 7.08 -6.67
C SER A 379 15.97 7.81 -7.40
N GLU A 380 15.67 7.42 -8.64
CA GLU A 380 14.55 7.94 -9.44
C GLU A 380 13.21 7.51 -8.83
N TYR A 381 13.04 6.23 -8.51
CA TYR A 381 11.80 5.74 -7.88
C TYR A 381 11.52 6.42 -6.54
N ALA A 382 12.55 6.60 -5.71
CA ALA A 382 12.42 7.24 -4.41
C ALA A 382 11.87 8.68 -4.47
N ASN A 383 11.96 9.37 -5.60
CA ASN A 383 11.41 10.74 -5.74
C ASN A 383 9.87 10.77 -5.91
N SER A 384 9.24 9.65 -6.26
CA SER A 384 7.79 9.57 -6.54
C SER A 384 7.07 8.54 -5.68
N ASN A 385 7.80 7.51 -5.25
CA ASN A 385 7.29 6.30 -4.62
C ASN A 385 7.42 6.32 -3.09
N ILE A 386 7.00 7.43 -2.49
CA ILE A 386 7.03 7.64 -1.03
C ILE A 386 5.64 7.31 -0.47
N PRO A 387 5.48 6.39 0.50
CA PRO A 387 4.21 6.16 1.17
C PRO A 387 3.68 7.45 1.80
N SER A 388 2.36 7.61 1.76
CA SER A 388 1.70 8.78 2.32
C SER A 388 1.91 8.79 3.83
N GLN A 389 2.36 9.94 4.35
CA GLN A 389 2.72 10.04 5.76
C GLN A 389 1.49 9.94 6.67
N THR A 390 0.28 10.17 6.14
CA THR A 390 -0.96 9.90 6.85
C THR A 390 -2.22 9.98 6.01
N CYS A 391 -3.14 9.10 6.37
CA CYS A 391 -4.24 8.69 5.52
C CYS A 391 -5.50 8.58 6.34
N THR A 392 -6.45 9.43 5.98
CA THR A 392 -7.85 9.17 6.29
C THR A 392 -8.65 9.44 5.04
N THR A 393 -9.66 8.61 4.80
CA THR A 393 -10.75 8.90 3.87
C THR A 393 -11.64 10.05 4.35
N LEU A 394 -11.39 10.55 5.56
CA LEU A 394 -11.97 11.78 6.08
C LEU A 394 -11.57 12.94 5.18
N VAL A 395 -12.58 13.67 4.72
CA VAL A 395 -12.44 14.94 4.02
C VAL A 395 -12.44 16.01 5.10
N ASN A 396 -11.46 16.92 5.07
CA ASN A 396 -11.46 18.06 5.98
C ASN A 396 -12.77 18.85 5.83
N ASN A 397 -13.44 19.13 6.95
CA ASN A 397 -14.79 19.70 7.04
C ASN A 397 -15.91 18.81 6.47
N GLY A 398 -15.65 17.53 6.24
CA GLY A 398 -16.68 16.53 5.98
C GLY A 398 -17.51 16.28 7.23
N VAL A 399 -18.81 16.06 7.03
CA VAL A 399 -19.76 15.69 8.09
C VAL A 399 -19.94 14.19 8.05
N TYR A 400 -19.73 13.55 9.19
CA TYR A 400 -19.76 12.11 9.33
C TYR A 400 -20.67 11.71 10.46
N GLU A 401 -21.32 10.57 10.29
CA GLU A 401 -21.79 9.77 11.40
C GLU A 401 -20.81 8.61 11.57
N ILE A 402 -20.46 8.31 12.83
CA ILE A 402 -19.40 7.38 13.19
C ILE A 402 -20.06 6.13 13.76
N GLU A 403 -20.06 5.05 12.99
CA GLU A 403 -20.71 3.78 13.30
C GLU A 403 -19.77 2.84 14.06
N PHE A 404 -20.28 2.13 15.07
CA PHE A 404 -19.52 1.11 15.78
C PHE A 404 -19.52 -0.22 15.02
N LYS A 405 -18.37 -0.87 14.86
CA LYS A 405 -18.29 -2.19 14.23
C LYS A 405 -19.06 -3.27 14.99
N THR A 406 -19.18 -3.16 16.32
CA THR A 406 -19.98 -4.11 17.13
C THR A 406 -21.44 -4.18 16.69
N ASN A 407 -22.04 -3.07 16.23
CA ASN A 407 -23.42 -3.03 15.79
C ASN A 407 -23.65 -1.85 14.84
N SER A 408 -23.96 -2.14 13.57
CA SER A 408 -24.15 -1.13 12.52
C SER A 408 -25.33 -0.17 12.75
N ASN A 409 -26.24 -0.51 13.68
CA ASN A 409 -27.35 0.36 14.09
C ASN A 409 -26.96 1.36 15.19
N LYS A 410 -25.75 1.26 15.73
CA LYS A 410 -25.24 2.11 16.81
C LYS A 410 -24.17 3.08 16.30
N VAL A 411 -24.29 4.33 16.74
CA VAL A 411 -23.43 5.43 16.29
C VAL A 411 -22.95 6.26 17.48
N VAL A 412 -21.85 6.99 17.30
CA VAL A 412 -21.32 7.93 18.29
C VAL A 412 -22.27 9.12 18.44
N ASP A 413 -22.85 9.26 19.63
CA ASP A 413 -23.93 10.20 19.96
C ASP A 413 -23.50 11.15 21.07
N LEU A 414 -23.72 12.45 20.85
CA LEU A 414 -23.65 13.46 21.90
C LEU A 414 -24.92 13.38 22.75
N MET A 415 -24.79 13.01 24.03
CA MET A 415 -25.93 12.74 24.89
C MET A 415 -26.92 13.92 24.93
N TYR A 416 -28.15 13.65 24.49
CA TYR A 416 -29.26 14.61 24.35
C TYR A 416 -28.97 15.81 23.42
N GLY A 417 -27.90 15.78 22.63
CA GLY A 417 -27.44 16.93 21.83
C GLY A 417 -26.99 18.13 22.66
N THR A 418 -26.65 17.92 23.95
CA THR A 418 -26.34 19.01 24.87
C THR A 418 -25.01 19.68 24.53
N ASN A 419 -25.04 20.96 24.17
CA ASN A 419 -23.82 21.75 23.92
C ASN A 419 -23.21 22.31 25.22
N ALA A 420 -22.71 21.45 26.10
CA ALA A 420 -22.03 21.83 27.34
C ALA A 420 -20.73 21.04 27.55
N ASN A 421 -19.73 21.68 28.18
CA ASN A 421 -18.49 21.00 28.56
C ASN A 421 -18.79 19.84 29.52
N GLY A 422 -18.16 18.71 29.26
CA GLY A 422 -18.34 17.49 30.05
C GLY A 422 -19.52 16.63 29.62
N THR A 423 -20.29 17.06 28.61
CA THR A 423 -21.40 16.24 28.08
C THR A 423 -20.85 14.92 27.56
N ALA A 424 -21.49 13.83 27.99
CA ALA A 424 -21.10 12.47 27.62
C ALA A 424 -21.26 12.22 26.12
N ILE A 425 -20.33 11.43 25.58
CA ILE A 425 -20.43 10.82 24.26
C ILE A 425 -20.67 9.32 24.49
N ARG A 426 -21.59 8.72 23.75
CA ARG A 426 -22.05 7.35 23.99
C ARG A 426 -22.41 6.62 22.69
N PRO A 427 -22.48 5.28 22.67
CA PRO A 427 -23.20 4.57 21.64
C PRO A 427 -24.70 4.84 21.78
N TRP A 428 -25.37 5.18 20.68
CA TRP A 428 -26.83 5.31 20.64
C TRP A 428 -27.41 4.79 19.34
N ASP A 429 -28.71 4.52 19.32
CA ASP A 429 -29.40 4.15 18.09
C ASP A 429 -29.28 5.25 17.04
N ARG A 430 -29.14 4.84 15.78
CA ARG A 430 -29.07 5.74 14.64
C ARG A 430 -30.39 6.49 14.48
N LEU A 431 -30.35 7.81 14.72
CA LEU A 431 -31.47 8.73 14.58
C LEU A 431 -31.23 9.80 13.49
N GLY A 432 -29.98 9.95 13.03
CA GLY A 432 -29.61 10.92 12.00
C GLY A 432 -29.65 12.38 12.48
N THR A 433 -29.77 12.63 13.79
CA THR A 433 -29.84 13.98 14.37
C THR A 433 -28.48 14.67 14.35
N THR A 434 -28.46 15.98 14.59
CA THR A 434 -27.20 16.75 14.72
C THR A 434 -26.32 16.28 15.87
N ALA A 435 -26.89 15.61 16.88
CA ALA A 435 -26.15 15.00 17.99
C ALA A 435 -25.24 13.84 17.54
N GLN A 436 -25.51 13.25 16.37
CA GLN A 436 -24.80 12.10 15.81
C GLN A 436 -23.92 12.49 14.62
N GLN A 437 -23.79 13.80 14.37
CA GLN A 437 -23.06 14.35 13.24
C GLN A 437 -21.80 15.04 13.74
N TRP A 438 -20.67 14.58 13.21
CA TRP A 438 -19.33 15.00 13.59
C TRP A 438 -18.61 15.56 12.38
N ILE A 439 -18.19 16.80 12.48
CA ILE A 439 -17.39 17.48 11.48
C ILE A 439 -15.93 17.08 11.71
N ALA A 440 -15.36 16.37 10.75
CA ALA A 440 -13.96 15.98 10.79
C ALA A 440 -13.08 17.18 10.43
N ILE A 441 -12.18 17.58 11.33
CA ILE A 441 -11.24 18.68 11.14
C ILE A 441 -9.83 18.08 11.11
N ASP A 442 -9.16 18.24 9.98
CA ASP A 442 -7.78 17.80 9.79
C ASP A 442 -6.85 18.51 10.80
N ALA A 443 -6.05 17.74 11.51
CA ALA A 443 -5.03 18.23 12.44
C ALA A 443 -3.60 17.90 11.97
N GLY A 444 -3.44 17.41 10.73
CA GLY A 444 -2.17 17.00 10.14
C GLY A 444 -1.69 15.66 10.67
N ASN A 445 -0.79 15.01 9.92
CA ASN A 445 -0.19 13.75 10.32
C ASN A 445 -1.25 12.68 10.72
N GLY A 446 -2.41 12.70 10.03
CA GLY A 446 -3.57 11.81 10.19
C GLY A 446 -4.19 11.80 11.58
N TYR A 447 -3.87 12.83 12.35
CA TYR A 447 -4.66 13.22 13.48
C TYR A 447 -5.86 14.03 13.02
N TRP A 448 -6.99 13.76 13.66
CA TRP A 448 -8.26 14.42 13.41
C TRP A 448 -8.84 14.94 14.70
N ARG A 449 -9.59 16.04 14.58
CA ARG A 449 -10.52 16.51 15.60
C ARG A 449 -11.93 16.29 15.09
N PHE A 450 -12.84 15.94 15.99
CA PHE A 450 -14.25 15.75 15.65
C PHE A 450 -15.08 16.82 16.34
N LYS A 451 -15.45 17.87 15.59
CA LYS A 451 -16.34 18.93 16.08
C LYS A 451 -17.78 18.45 16.02
N SER A 452 -18.53 18.64 17.10
CA SER A 452 -19.96 18.31 17.09
C SER A 452 -20.73 19.29 16.18
N ASN A 453 -21.56 18.75 15.28
CA ASN A 453 -22.45 19.58 14.46
C ASN A 453 -23.62 20.18 15.29
N ALA A 454 -23.94 19.59 16.45
CA ALA A 454 -24.87 20.16 17.41
C ALA A 454 -24.26 21.32 18.25
N SER A 455 -22.94 21.52 18.20
CA SER A 455 -22.29 22.58 18.96
C SER A 455 -22.24 23.91 18.20
N SER A 456 -23.05 24.86 18.64
CA SER A 456 -23.03 26.25 18.15
C SER A 456 -21.73 26.99 18.47
N THR A 457 -20.98 26.53 19.47
CA THR A 457 -19.71 27.10 19.92
C THR A 457 -18.49 26.34 19.40
N GLY A 458 -18.69 25.31 18.57
CA GLY A 458 -17.60 24.57 17.93
C GLY A 458 -16.84 23.60 18.84
N ARG A 459 -17.48 23.09 19.88
CA ARG A 459 -16.93 22.06 20.77
C ARG A 459 -16.60 20.76 20.05
N VAL A 460 -15.59 20.06 20.55
CA VAL A 460 -15.00 18.86 19.96
C VAL A 460 -15.03 17.68 20.93
N ILE A 461 -14.83 16.48 20.39
CA ILE A 461 -14.56 15.27 21.17
C ILE A 461 -13.18 15.38 21.84
N ASP A 462 -13.14 15.20 23.15
CA ASP A 462 -12.03 15.51 24.06
C ASP A 462 -11.79 14.36 25.04
N LEU A 463 -10.52 14.01 25.25
CA LEU A 463 -10.09 13.12 26.33
C LEU A 463 -10.03 13.90 27.65
N GLU A 464 -10.81 13.46 28.63
CA GLU A 464 -10.88 14.10 29.94
C GLU A 464 -9.50 14.39 30.55
N SER A 465 -9.23 15.68 30.74
CA SER A 465 -8.01 16.18 31.39
C SER A 465 -6.70 15.75 30.70
N ALA A 466 -6.74 15.32 29.44
CA ALA A 466 -5.61 14.70 28.74
C ALA A 466 -4.99 13.52 29.51
N ASP A 467 -5.80 12.80 30.29
CA ASP A 467 -5.33 11.72 31.16
C ASP A 467 -5.39 10.38 30.40
N PRO A 468 -4.25 9.70 30.15
CA PRO A 468 -4.21 8.47 29.39
C PRO A 468 -4.61 7.23 30.20
N THR A 469 -5.05 7.37 31.46
CA THR A 469 -5.46 6.20 32.26
C THR A 469 -6.72 5.52 31.69
N ASN A 470 -6.74 4.19 31.78
CA ASN A 470 -7.86 3.39 31.29
C ASN A 470 -9.17 3.77 32.00
N GLY A 471 -10.24 3.88 31.21
CA GLY A 471 -11.58 4.25 31.69
C GLY A 471 -11.85 5.75 31.73
N LYS A 472 -10.89 6.60 31.31
CA LYS A 472 -11.11 8.05 31.23
C LYS A 472 -12.17 8.38 30.20
N SER A 473 -13.01 9.36 30.54
CA SER A 473 -14.16 9.74 29.73
C SER A 473 -13.72 10.43 28.44
N ILE A 474 -14.35 10.04 27.33
CA ILE A 474 -14.30 10.78 26.07
C ILE A 474 -15.59 11.59 25.97
N ARG A 475 -15.47 12.92 25.97
CA ARG A 475 -16.57 13.85 26.23
C ARG A 475 -16.54 15.04 25.29
N LEU A 476 -17.59 15.85 25.33
CA LEU A 476 -17.61 17.13 24.62
C LEU A 476 -16.87 18.20 25.43
N TRP A 477 -15.99 18.95 24.79
CA TRP A 477 -15.29 20.08 25.42
C TRP A 477 -15.01 21.22 24.44
N ASP A 478 -14.73 22.40 24.99
CA ASP A 478 -14.27 23.56 24.21
C ASP A 478 -13.00 23.23 23.42
N ASN A 479 -12.94 23.69 22.17
CA ASN A 479 -11.85 23.36 21.26
C ASN A 479 -10.61 24.20 21.56
N TYR A 480 -9.61 23.56 22.18
CA TYR A 480 -8.30 24.14 22.50
C TYR A 480 -7.20 23.70 21.54
N THR A 481 -7.52 22.80 20.59
CA THR A 481 -6.58 22.32 19.55
C THR A 481 -5.36 21.54 20.08
N ASN A 482 -5.39 21.15 21.35
CA ASN A 482 -4.34 20.40 22.04
C ASN A 482 -4.44 18.88 21.78
N ASP A 483 -3.50 18.11 22.32
CA ASP A 483 -3.41 16.66 22.07
C ASP A 483 -4.55 15.85 22.71
N ALA A 484 -5.24 16.38 23.73
CA ALA A 484 -6.44 15.75 24.29
C ALA A 484 -7.59 15.65 23.27
N GLN A 485 -7.54 16.45 22.21
CA GLN A 485 -8.59 16.56 21.21
C GLN A 485 -8.18 15.96 19.86
N LYS A 486 -6.93 15.49 19.75
CA LYS A 486 -6.38 14.91 18.52
C LYS A 486 -6.45 13.39 18.58
N TRP A 487 -6.95 12.82 17.50
CA TRP A 487 -7.18 11.40 17.38
C TRP A 487 -6.52 10.85 16.12
N LEU A 488 -5.59 9.90 16.28
CA LEU A 488 -4.98 9.20 15.15
C LEU A 488 -6.02 8.24 14.57
N VAL A 489 -6.43 8.48 13.34
CA VAL A 489 -7.41 7.66 12.64
C VAL A 489 -6.65 6.79 11.64
N THR A 490 -6.80 5.47 11.75
CA THR A 490 -6.05 4.51 10.92
C THR A 490 -7.00 3.50 10.32
N ASP A 491 -6.94 3.32 9.00
CA ASP A 491 -7.69 2.28 8.29
C ASP A 491 -7.18 0.89 8.72
N VAL A 492 -8.10 0.01 9.11
CA VAL A 492 -7.80 -1.38 9.50
C VAL A 492 -8.37 -2.40 8.51
N GLY A 493 -8.83 -1.94 7.35
CA GLY A 493 -9.41 -2.73 6.28
C GLY A 493 -10.94 -2.87 6.37
N ASN A 494 -11.54 -3.30 5.26
CA ASN A 494 -13.00 -3.49 5.11
C ASN A 494 -13.84 -2.25 5.44
N GLY A 495 -13.27 -1.04 5.29
CA GLY A 495 -13.94 0.23 5.56
C GLY A 495 -14.07 0.59 7.06
N TYR A 496 -13.34 -0.10 7.95
CA TYR A 496 -13.29 0.21 9.37
C TYR A 496 -11.95 0.87 9.76
N TYR A 497 -11.99 1.65 10.83
CA TYR A 497 -10.89 2.47 11.31
C TYR A 497 -10.71 2.29 12.82
N SER A 498 -9.47 2.30 13.30
CA SER A 498 -9.18 2.55 14.71
C SER A 498 -9.05 4.05 14.96
N ILE A 499 -9.48 4.52 16.13
CA ILE A 499 -9.37 5.92 16.56
C ILE A 499 -8.58 5.96 17.87
N LYS A 500 -7.31 6.37 17.80
CA LYS A 500 -6.35 6.32 18.93
C LYS A 500 -6.00 7.70 19.45
N SER A 501 -5.67 7.81 20.73
CA SER A 501 -5.36 9.10 21.37
C SER A 501 -3.99 9.64 20.93
N ALA A 502 -3.87 10.95 20.70
CA ALA A 502 -2.56 11.59 20.54
C ALA A 502 -1.77 11.67 21.85
N VAL A 503 -2.46 11.61 23.01
CA VAL A 503 -1.81 11.57 24.33
C VAL A 503 -1.09 10.24 24.56
N ASP A 504 -1.67 9.14 24.07
CA ASP A 504 -1.08 7.80 24.10
C ASP A 504 -1.63 6.95 22.95
N THR A 505 -0.76 6.70 21.95
CA THR A 505 -1.13 5.98 20.72
C THR A 505 -1.27 4.46 20.90
N THR A 506 -1.00 3.93 22.10
CA THR A 506 -1.32 2.53 22.45
C THR A 506 -2.79 2.36 22.86
N LYS A 507 -3.52 3.46 23.07
CA LYS A 507 -4.89 3.48 23.56
C LYS A 507 -5.83 4.15 22.56
N GLY A 508 -7.11 3.76 22.58
CA GLY A 508 -8.11 4.29 21.67
C GLY A 508 -9.52 4.35 22.24
N TRP A 509 -10.43 4.82 21.39
CA TRP A 509 -11.86 4.90 21.70
C TRP A 509 -12.41 3.51 21.95
N ASP A 510 -13.16 3.37 23.03
CA ASP A 510 -13.69 2.11 23.53
C ASP A 510 -15.04 2.33 24.22
N THR A 511 -15.84 1.27 24.31
CA THR A 511 -17.03 1.23 25.18
C THR A 511 -16.84 0.11 26.18
N SER A 512 -17.02 0.41 27.48
CA SER A 512 -16.78 -0.55 28.55
C SER A 512 -17.52 -1.88 28.33
N ASN A 513 -16.78 -2.99 28.38
CA ASN A 513 -17.26 -4.35 28.11
C ASN A 513 -17.96 -4.51 26.74
N CYS A 514 -17.64 -3.67 25.76
CA CYS A 514 -18.34 -3.54 24.48
C CYS A 514 -19.86 -3.35 24.62
N ASN A 515 -20.34 -2.75 25.71
CA ASN A 515 -21.76 -2.50 25.93
C ASN A 515 -22.27 -1.37 25.01
N MET A 516 -23.35 -1.67 24.27
CA MET A 516 -23.97 -0.78 23.27
C MET A 516 -25.39 -0.32 23.66
N ASP A 517 -25.82 -0.53 24.91
CA ASP A 517 -27.13 -0.11 25.42
C ASP A 517 -27.28 1.42 25.63
N GLY A 518 -26.18 2.17 25.49
CA GLY A 518 -26.14 3.62 25.64
C GLY A 518 -26.11 4.13 27.08
N THR A 519 -25.93 3.23 28.05
CA THR A 519 -25.69 3.56 29.47
C THR A 519 -24.21 3.82 29.77
N ALA A 520 -23.31 3.17 29.02
CA ALA A 520 -21.88 3.40 29.11
C ALA A 520 -21.44 4.55 28.19
N ASN A 521 -20.58 5.42 28.70
CA ASN A 521 -19.93 6.45 27.88
C ASN A 521 -18.81 5.83 27.03
N LEU A 522 -18.47 6.51 25.95
CA LEU A 522 -17.21 6.30 25.25
C LEU A 522 -16.06 6.64 26.20
N GLN A 523 -15.07 5.78 26.26
CA GLN A 523 -13.92 5.87 27.16
C GLN A 523 -12.63 5.62 26.41
N LEU A 524 -11.51 5.98 27.04
CA LEU A 524 -10.18 5.57 26.60
C LEU A 524 -9.82 4.21 27.20
N TRP A 525 -9.32 3.30 26.37
CA TRP A 525 -8.81 2.01 26.83
C TRP A 525 -7.62 1.54 25.99
N GLU A 526 -6.86 0.57 26.51
CA GLU A 526 -5.86 -0.18 25.75
C GLU A 526 -6.42 -0.69 24.42
N TYR A 527 -5.70 -0.44 23.32
CA TYR A 527 -6.15 -0.86 22.01
C TYR A 527 -5.83 -2.35 21.77
N TYR A 528 -6.87 -3.16 21.68
CA TYR A 528 -6.81 -4.58 21.37
C TYR A 528 -7.37 -4.91 19.98
N GLY A 529 -7.94 -3.94 19.27
CA GLY A 529 -8.56 -4.14 17.95
C GLY A 529 -9.87 -4.93 18.00
N THR A 530 -10.58 -4.90 19.13
CA THR A 530 -11.90 -5.51 19.28
C THR A 530 -12.96 -4.75 18.48
N SER A 531 -14.13 -5.35 18.28
CA SER A 531 -15.20 -4.69 17.49
C SER A 531 -15.70 -3.38 18.10
N CYS A 532 -15.61 -3.19 19.43
CA CYS A 532 -16.04 -1.94 20.06
C CYS A 532 -14.98 -0.82 20.01
N GLN A 533 -13.80 -1.11 19.45
CA GLN A 533 -12.71 -0.15 19.21
C GLN A 533 -12.51 0.17 17.72
N LEU A 534 -13.43 -0.31 16.88
CA LEU A 534 -13.37 -0.16 15.44
C LEU A 534 -14.63 0.55 14.94
N PHE A 535 -14.42 1.52 14.05
CA PHE A 535 -15.44 2.47 13.65
C PHE A 535 -15.51 2.61 12.13
N LYS A 536 -16.70 2.89 11.60
CA LYS A 536 -16.88 3.22 10.19
C LYS A 536 -17.35 4.66 10.06
N PHE A 537 -16.74 5.42 9.16
CA PHE A 537 -17.12 6.79 8.88
C PHE A 537 -18.12 6.84 7.73
N ASN A 538 -19.40 7.07 8.04
CA ASN A 538 -20.45 7.26 7.05
C ASN A 538 -20.52 8.75 6.71
N LYS A 539 -20.02 9.15 5.52
CA LYS A 539 -20.05 10.55 5.08
C LYS A 539 -21.48 10.96 4.76
N ILE A 540 -21.96 12.02 5.43
CA ILE A 540 -23.30 12.59 5.23
C ILE A 540 -23.24 13.87 4.39
N GLY A 541 -22.11 14.60 4.40
CA GLY A 541 -21.97 15.84 3.61
C GLY A 541 -20.65 16.58 3.84
N THR A 542 -20.62 17.88 3.53
CA THR A 542 -19.54 18.83 3.81
C THR A 542 -20.12 20.16 4.31
N THR A 543 -19.44 20.87 5.21
CA THR A 543 -19.94 22.13 5.80
C THR A 543 -19.72 23.38 4.92
N SER A 544 -19.90 23.24 3.61
CA SER A 544 -20.07 24.39 2.71
C SER A 544 -21.56 24.74 2.65
N LYS A 545 -21.91 26.03 2.81
CA LYS A 545 -23.29 26.58 2.85
C LYS A 545 -24.32 25.71 2.08
N SER A 546 -25.30 25.20 2.85
CA SER A 546 -26.34 24.25 2.45
C SER A 546 -27.06 24.57 1.13
N ALA A 547 -27.34 23.52 0.36
CA ALA A 547 -28.71 23.23 -0.11
C ALA A 547 -28.87 21.72 -0.35
N VAL A 548 -29.50 21.08 0.64
CA VAL A 548 -30.32 19.85 0.60
C VAL A 548 -29.97 18.79 -0.45
N ALA A 549 -29.42 17.66 0.03
CA ALA A 549 -29.58 16.37 -0.62
C ALA A 549 -30.04 15.36 0.44
N GLN A 550 -31.29 14.93 0.34
CA GLN A 550 -31.76 13.71 1.00
C GLN A 550 -31.34 12.49 0.18
N ASN A 551 -31.01 11.43 0.91
CA ASN A 551 -30.59 10.11 0.44
C ASN A 551 -31.55 9.49 -0.57
N ILE A 552 -31.01 8.88 -1.64
CA ILE A 552 -31.56 7.63 -2.20
C ILE A 552 -30.38 6.70 -2.54
N SER A 553 -30.47 5.46 -2.03
CA SER A 553 -29.55 4.35 -2.27
C SER A 553 -29.60 3.84 -3.71
N ALA A 554 -28.53 3.17 -4.11
CA ALA A 554 -28.37 2.51 -5.40
C ALA A 554 -29.51 1.52 -5.70
N ASP A 555 -30.17 1.71 -6.84
CA ASP A 555 -30.57 0.64 -7.75
C ASP A 555 -30.87 1.23 -9.14
N ASN A 556 -30.59 0.42 -10.15
CA ASN A 556 -30.58 0.70 -11.60
C ASN A 556 -31.66 1.65 -12.14
N ILE A 557 -31.26 2.50 -13.09
CA ILE A 557 -31.81 2.70 -14.45
C ILE A 557 -31.32 4.08 -14.94
N GLU A 558 -30.61 4.14 -16.08
CA GLU A 558 -30.51 5.37 -16.86
C GLU A 558 -31.93 5.83 -17.23
N ILE A 559 -32.45 6.83 -16.52
CA ILE A 559 -33.63 7.58 -16.97
C ILE A 559 -33.10 8.85 -17.59
N ASP A 560 -33.16 8.90 -18.92
CA ASP A 560 -32.99 10.11 -19.71
C ASP A 560 -33.97 11.17 -19.21
N ALA A 561 -33.45 12.24 -18.57
CA ALA A 561 -34.22 13.33 -17.97
C ALA A 561 -34.87 14.27 -19.01
N GLY A 562 -35.32 13.74 -20.15
CA GLY A 562 -36.06 14.43 -21.17
C GLY A 562 -35.38 15.66 -21.78
N VAL A 563 -34.05 15.69 -21.81
CA VAL A 563 -33.25 16.75 -22.43
C VAL A 563 -32.27 16.13 -23.41
N GLN A 564 -32.41 16.49 -24.68
CA GLN A 564 -31.50 16.10 -25.75
C GLN A 564 -30.65 17.30 -26.19
N ILE A 565 -29.34 17.09 -26.30
CA ILE A 565 -28.38 18.09 -26.79
C ILE A 565 -27.72 17.54 -28.05
N TYR A 566 -27.91 18.22 -29.18
CA TYR A 566 -27.37 17.77 -30.47
C TYR A 566 -27.06 18.93 -31.44
N PRO A 567 -26.01 18.84 -32.27
CA PRO A 567 -25.03 17.76 -32.28
C PRO A 567 -24.11 17.82 -31.04
N ASN A 568 -23.71 16.64 -30.56
CA ASN A 568 -22.74 16.47 -29.49
C ASN A 568 -21.83 15.30 -29.86
N PRO A 569 -20.58 15.53 -30.32
CA PRO A 569 -19.84 16.79 -30.25
C PRO A 569 -20.42 17.95 -31.08
N SER A 570 -20.30 19.16 -30.53
CA SER A 570 -20.75 20.42 -31.14
C SER A 570 -19.57 21.16 -31.79
N LYS A 571 -19.80 21.83 -32.93
CA LYS A 571 -18.76 22.59 -33.62
C LYS A 571 -18.74 24.04 -33.13
N GLY A 572 -17.62 24.49 -32.56
CA GLY A 572 -17.48 25.86 -32.05
C GLY A 572 -18.46 26.24 -30.92
N GLY A 573 -18.99 25.23 -30.21
CA GLY A 573 -19.90 25.42 -29.08
C GLY A 573 -21.33 25.79 -29.46
N GLU A 574 -21.75 25.50 -30.69
CA GLU A 574 -23.14 25.65 -31.16
C GLU A 574 -23.86 24.29 -31.17
N PHE A 575 -24.95 24.19 -30.42
CA PHE A 575 -25.79 22.98 -30.31
C PHE A 575 -27.26 23.35 -30.10
N ASN A 576 -28.16 22.43 -30.40
CA ASN A 576 -29.57 22.55 -30.07
C ASN A 576 -29.87 21.83 -28.77
N ILE A 577 -30.74 22.42 -27.95
CA ILE A 577 -31.37 21.76 -26.82
C ILE A 577 -32.84 21.49 -27.15
N HIS A 578 -33.27 20.24 -26.97
CA HIS A 578 -34.64 19.80 -27.14
C HIS A 578 -35.14 19.16 -25.84
N PHE A 579 -36.33 19.57 -25.41
CA PHE A 579 -36.98 19.04 -24.21
C PHE A 579 -38.08 18.08 -24.65
N THR A 580 -38.04 16.85 -24.20
CA THR A 580 -38.99 15.80 -24.63
C THR A 580 -40.28 15.80 -23.81
N SER A 581 -40.34 16.54 -22.71
CA SER A 581 -41.56 16.75 -21.93
C SER A 581 -42.21 18.09 -22.29
N GLU A 582 -43.48 18.05 -22.70
CA GLU A 582 -44.27 19.26 -22.94
C GLU A 582 -44.55 19.96 -21.59
N SER A 583 -44.17 21.24 -21.50
CA SER A 583 -44.37 22.07 -20.32
C SER A 583 -44.48 23.54 -20.74
N ASP A 584 -45.44 24.26 -20.18
CA ASP A 584 -45.56 25.72 -20.34
C ASP A 584 -44.54 26.50 -19.51
N LYS A 585 -43.71 25.79 -18.73
CA LYS A 585 -42.71 26.39 -17.84
C LYS A 585 -41.38 26.64 -18.54
N GLU A 586 -40.69 27.66 -18.06
CA GLU A 586 -39.38 28.06 -18.54
C GLU A 586 -38.24 27.27 -17.88
N TYR A 587 -37.20 26.98 -18.65
CA TYR A 587 -35.98 26.31 -18.21
C TYR A 587 -34.81 27.30 -18.21
N SER A 588 -33.81 27.04 -17.39
CA SER A 588 -32.49 27.67 -17.50
C SER A 588 -31.41 26.63 -17.78
N LEU A 589 -30.35 27.07 -18.42
CA LEU A 589 -29.17 26.29 -18.76
C LEU A 589 -27.95 26.99 -18.17
N ALA A 590 -27.15 26.27 -17.40
CA ALA A 590 -25.86 26.69 -16.90
C ALA A 590 -24.79 25.70 -17.36
N ILE A 591 -23.74 26.16 -18.02
CA ILE A 591 -22.64 25.30 -18.49
C ILE A 591 -21.42 25.59 -17.65
N TYR A 592 -20.79 24.52 -17.15
CA TYR A 592 -19.62 24.58 -16.31
C TYR A 592 -18.41 23.94 -16.99
N SER A 593 -17.22 24.48 -16.73
CA SER A 593 -15.96 23.80 -17.02
C SER A 593 -15.82 22.55 -16.13
N ILE A 594 -14.94 21.63 -16.48
CA ILE A 594 -14.62 20.47 -15.62
C ILE A 594 -14.03 20.86 -14.25
N GLY A 595 -13.50 22.08 -14.12
CA GLY A 595 -13.05 22.65 -12.84
C GLY A 595 -14.17 23.27 -12.01
N GLY A 596 -15.42 23.25 -12.49
CA GLY A 596 -16.60 23.75 -11.78
C GLY A 596 -16.89 25.24 -11.99
N GLU A 597 -16.16 25.93 -12.87
CA GLU A 597 -16.41 27.34 -13.18
C GLU A 597 -17.62 27.48 -14.11
N LEU A 598 -18.54 28.39 -13.81
CA LEU A 598 -19.65 28.72 -14.71
C LEU A 598 -19.12 29.48 -15.94
N VAL A 599 -19.28 28.90 -17.13
CA VAL A 599 -18.73 29.44 -18.38
C VAL A 599 -19.81 29.94 -19.35
N TYR A 600 -21.07 29.55 -19.17
CA TYR A 600 -22.20 30.06 -19.96
C TYR A 600 -23.52 29.90 -19.18
N GLU A 601 -24.45 30.83 -19.36
CA GLU A 601 -25.80 30.72 -18.81
C GLU A 601 -26.84 31.21 -19.84
N ALA A 602 -27.96 30.52 -19.94
CA ALA A 602 -29.16 30.96 -20.66
C ALA A 602 -30.40 30.74 -19.79
N LYS A 603 -31.38 31.63 -19.89
CA LYS A 603 -32.64 31.57 -19.13
C LYS A 603 -33.82 31.65 -20.10
N ASN A 604 -35.00 31.33 -19.59
CA ASN A 604 -36.27 31.45 -20.30
C ASN A 604 -36.36 30.53 -21.54
N LEU A 605 -35.73 29.35 -21.47
CA LEU A 605 -35.80 28.34 -22.52
C LEU A 605 -37.17 27.64 -22.47
N LYS A 606 -37.87 27.53 -23.60
CA LYS A 606 -39.20 26.91 -23.68
C LYS A 606 -39.15 25.45 -24.16
N ALA A 607 -39.98 24.57 -23.59
CA ALA A 607 -40.01 23.15 -23.97
C ALA A 607 -40.62 22.88 -25.36
N ASN A 608 -41.48 23.77 -25.85
CA ASN A 608 -42.30 23.54 -27.04
C ASN A 608 -41.55 23.66 -28.39
N ALA A 609 -40.24 23.90 -28.40
CA ALA A 609 -39.41 23.87 -29.60
C ALA A 609 -37.93 23.61 -29.28
N SER A 610 -37.21 22.98 -30.22
CA SER A 610 -35.74 22.91 -30.15
C SER A 610 -35.13 24.31 -30.26
N GLN A 611 -34.23 24.65 -29.33
CA GLN A 611 -33.61 25.97 -29.26
C GLN A 611 -32.11 25.88 -29.52
N THR A 612 -31.60 26.73 -30.41
CA THR A 612 -30.16 26.78 -30.72
C THR A 612 -29.42 27.63 -29.69
N ILE A 613 -28.42 27.02 -29.04
CA ILE A 613 -27.53 27.65 -28.08
C ILE A 613 -26.18 27.91 -28.75
N ARG A 614 -25.69 29.14 -28.66
CA ARG A 614 -24.40 29.58 -29.25
C ARG A 614 -23.48 30.08 -28.14
N THR A 615 -22.59 29.20 -27.68
CA THR A 615 -21.76 29.48 -26.49
C THR A 615 -20.41 30.10 -26.82
N LYS A 616 -19.86 29.84 -28.03
CA LYS A 616 -18.47 30.17 -28.44
C LYS A 616 -17.39 29.60 -27.50
N LEU A 617 -17.70 28.51 -26.79
CA LEU A 617 -16.72 27.82 -25.94
C LEU A 617 -15.57 27.27 -26.79
N SER A 618 -14.36 27.27 -26.22
CA SER A 618 -13.19 26.62 -26.80
C SER A 618 -13.37 25.10 -26.87
N LYS A 619 -12.59 24.44 -27.73
CA LYS A 619 -12.53 22.98 -27.82
C LYS A 619 -12.29 22.36 -26.43
N GLY A 620 -13.15 21.44 -26.00
CA GLY A 620 -13.10 20.88 -24.65
C GLY A 620 -14.36 20.12 -24.22
N ILE A 621 -14.35 19.63 -22.98
CA ILE A 621 -15.48 18.95 -22.34
C ILE A 621 -16.09 19.86 -21.28
N TYR A 622 -17.42 19.95 -21.26
CA TYR A 622 -18.19 20.78 -20.34
C TYR A 622 -19.38 20.01 -19.77
N VAL A 623 -19.94 20.51 -18.66
CA VAL A 623 -21.16 19.99 -18.05
C VAL A 623 -22.26 21.02 -18.19
N ALA A 624 -23.28 20.73 -19.00
CA ALA A 624 -24.52 21.49 -19.04
C ALA A 624 -25.46 21.02 -17.94
N ARG A 625 -25.95 21.97 -17.14
CA ARG A 625 -26.98 21.77 -16.14
C ARG A 625 -28.22 22.54 -16.57
N VAL A 626 -29.29 21.82 -16.81
CA VAL A 626 -30.61 22.36 -17.14
C VAL A 626 -31.45 22.35 -15.87
N LEU A 627 -32.14 23.44 -15.60
CA LEU A 627 -32.96 23.63 -14.41
C LEU A 627 -34.39 23.99 -14.84
N GLN A 628 -35.38 23.39 -14.18
CA GLN A 628 -36.78 23.75 -14.25
C GLN A 628 -37.37 23.66 -12.85
N ASP A 629 -37.73 24.80 -12.27
CA ASP A 629 -38.13 24.92 -10.85
C ASP A 629 -37.11 24.25 -9.89
N SER A 630 -37.52 23.23 -9.15
CA SER A 630 -36.70 22.44 -8.23
C SER A 630 -36.02 21.22 -8.88
N SER A 631 -36.27 20.96 -10.16
CA SER A 631 -35.71 19.84 -10.91
C SER A 631 -34.48 20.26 -11.73
N ALA A 632 -33.47 19.38 -11.78
CA ALA A 632 -32.22 19.62 -12.50
C ALA A 632 -31.81 18.39 -13.30
N ALA A 633 -31.35 18.59 -14.53
CA ALA A 633 -30.74 17.56 -15.37
C ALA A 633 -29.32 17.99 -15.77
N SER A 634 -28.38 17.05 -15.80
CA SER A 634 -27.00 17.31 -16.22
C SER A 634 -26.65 16.50 -17.47
N LYS A 635 -25.99 17.13 -18.45
CA LYS A 635 -25.54 16.51 -19.70
C LYS A 635 -24.11 16.93 -20.01
N LYS A 636 -23.30 15.97 -20.48
CA LYS A 636 -21.94 16.25 -20.99
C LYS A 636 -22.04 16.92 -22.37
N ILE A 637 -21.29 18.00 -22.57
CA ILE A 637 -21.10 18.63 -23.88
C ILE A 637 -19.65 18.48 -24.29
N VAL A 638 -19.42 18.04 -25.51
CA VAL A 638 -18.11 18.05 -26.17
C VAL A 638 -18.13 19.15 -27.23
N VAL A 639 -17.13 20.03 -27.21
CA VAL A 639 -16.92 21.07 -28.23
C VAL A 639 -15.68 20.68 -29.03
N GLU A 640 -15.83 20.60 -30.34
CA GLU A 640 -14.75 20.31 -31.31
C GLU A 640 -14.23 21.55 -32.04
#